data_AF-A0A942SEL3-F1
#
_entry.id   AF-A0A942SEL3-F1
#
_cell.length_a   1.000
_cell.length_b   1.000
_cell.length_c   1.000
_cell.angle_alpha   90.00
_cell.angle_beta   90.00
_cell.angle_gamma   90.00
#
_symmetry.space_group_name_H-M   'P 1'
#
loop_
_entity.id
_entity.type
_entity.pdbx_description
1 polymer ?
#
loop_
_entity_poly.entity_id
_entity_poly.type
_entity_poly.pdbx_seq_one_letter_code
_entity_poly.pdbx_strand_id
1 'polypeptide(L)'
;MTVRKVAPALQDSARQFFSKLGWAVREKDPQTLVAAKKVAGHELTWALHFEDDSSFSQLGPPNAYAQKILENAGEHNFLDFIGTEKVFETRRWNDELKVQLEKQTSKQRNLNWGSWSGFLSRFADQIAKAQIESLAPLMEKHFIKKPVRPFFADGVDALNDVTNWLRKGDVRIMLITGGPGAGKSVLALSLAREVYASFQRNPSVYPAPFIVWFSSDRIADLEELIGLTLQDAGITDLTVDSVRYLMAQGRLLLILDGFDEVSRALAHRAEETIDKLSLEINRRTNGRLILTSRPAFLLHEKIFSELTTACEEDKPERRSIEPYSNDQQHEWIIQNAPDEPSAQSADRHWQRVLNAFNKNPWLRDLCRTPVYLRMLSEVLIKDSSVKSRTDLITKFCEGMWERERGRRKLTLSDSQYMLAYEAISAAVVDSQRIDPNEVSSYLELYLGEDAHQLIAAFSQQSDSLFKDLAIGPLTGRGGQFVFEHEILSGFFFARLLARNLRDRGPRFRELWNQHIYEPAWQFLPEAIAALIPQDDRRREEILESLAREYSDGLLLLNVIKAFGMKIPVKLFEGRVLSNVIFDAEEGQRLLDLSEVSFDRSELHDVTFARCNLTGTSFKSARIGKIKIDNCQLGAKFDENPAIMSEDAELSLIRDGEEESYVGDEIKLGLIDVGGGEKKNKPIKPPTNMAELATVIIFKSLFKSDGLRWDYPEISKIENRLRAWIKSFQVSPDVEADLLSSSMDLYKEIENLGWIEQNRNRPRTRVPSNSRTSDIGIIVRTGSVPSDFLHLRRAIEAAQIRIQDRK
;
A
#
# COMPACT_ATOMS: atom_id res chain seq x y z
N MET A 1 14.28 12.07 49.83
CA MET A 1 15.28 11.25 49.12
C MET A 1 15.62 10.05 49.99
N THR A 2 14.93 8.94 49.77
CA THR A 2 15.17 7.67 50.45
C THR A 2 15.77 6.75 49.39
N VAL A 3 17.05 6.44 49.51
CA VAL A 3 17.74 5.47 48.66
C VAL A 3 16.98 4.14 48.78
N ARG A 4 16.30 3.72 47.71
CA ARG A 4 15.65 2.41 47.63
C ARG A 4 16.76 1.37 47.71
N LYS A 5 16.75 0.55 48.77
CA LYS A 5 17.60 -0.64 48.87
C LYS A 5 17.35 -1.52 47.64
N VAL A 6 18.41 -1.86 46.92
CA VAL A 6 18.41 -2.90 45.88
C VAL A 6 17.83 -4.19 46.47
N ALA A 7 16.97 -4.86 45.70
CA ALA A 7 16.25 -6.06 46.16
C ALA A 7 17.24 -7.20 46.51
N PRO A 8 17.25 -7.71 47.76
CA PRO A 8 18.09 -8.84 48.17
C PRO A 8 18.00 -10.07 47.26
N ALA A 9 16.85 -10.26 46.60
CA ALA A 9 16.60 -11.34 45.65
C ALA A 9 17.55 -11.34 44.43
N LEU A 10 17.99 -10.15 43.96
CA LEU A 10 18.89 -10.05 42.81
C LEU A 10 20.32 -10.46 43.19
N GLN A 11 20.76 -10.06 44.38
CA GLN A 11 22.05 -10.46 44.95
C GLN A 11 22.10 -11.95 45.26
N ASP A 12 21.01 -12.53 45.79
CA ASP A 12 20.93 -13.96 46.02
C ASP A 12 20.91 -14.78 44.72
N SER A 13 20.27 -14.26 43.67
CA SER A 13 20.29 -14.89 42.34
C SER A 13 21.69 -14.88 41.72
N ALA A 14 22.39 -13.74 41.79
CA ALA A 14 23.77 -13.63 41.33
C ALA A 14 24.71 -14.54 42.15
N ARG A 15 24.55 -14.60 43.47
CA ARG A 15 25.32 -15.48 44.36
C ARG A 15 25.12 -16.95 43.99
N GLN A 16 23.88 -17.41 43.82
CA GLN A 16 23.57 -18.78 43.41
C GLN A 16 24.17 -19.12 42.04
N PHE A 17 24.10 -18.18 41.09
CA PHE A 17 24.67 -18.34 39.76
C PHE A 17 26.20 -18.56 39.81
N PHE A 18 26.95 -17.67 40.46
CA PHE A 18 28.41 -17.80 40.55
C PHE A 18 28.85 -19.02 41.39
N SER A 19 28.13 -19.35 42.46
CA SER A 19 28.41 -20.56 43.24
C SER A 19 28.19 -21.83 42.42
N LYS A 20 27.15 -21.92 41.58
CA LYS A 20 26.94 -23.05 40.66
C LYS A 20 28.06 -23.21 39.63
N LEU A 21 28.70 -22.10 39.24
CA LEU A 21 29.86 -22.10 38.34
C LEU A 21 31.20 -22.38 39.05
N GLY A 22 31.18 -22.69 40.34
CA GLY A 22 32.37 -23.00 41.14
C GLY A 22 33.23 -21.78 41.48
N TRP A 23 32.64 -20.59 41.53
CA TRP A 23 33.30 -19.36 41.98
C TRP A 23 33.01 -19.14 43.47
N ALA A 24 34.03 -18.70 44.22
CA ALA A 24 33.88 -18.28 45.60
C ALA A 24 33.33 -16.85 45.64
N VAL A 25 32.11 -16.67 46.15
CA VAL A 25 31.43 -15.37 46.19
C VAL A 25 31.49 -14.81 47.60
N ARG A 26 31.93 -13.56 47.74
CA ARG A 26 31.96 -12.80 49.00
C ARG A 26 31.27 -11.47 48.82
N GLU A 27 30.46 -11.09 49.79
CA GLU A 27 29.86 -9.77 49.84
C GLU A 27 30.91 -8.79 50.38
N LYS A 28 31.21 -7.74 49.63
CA LYS A 28 32.19 -6.72 50.04
C LYS A 28 31.50 -5.61 50.83
N ASP A 29 30.31 -5.24 50.41
CA ASP A 29 29.39 -4.29 51.05
C ASP A 29 27.95 -4.55 50.53
N PRO A 30 26.90 -3.90 51.10
CA PRO A 30 25.50 -4.18 50.76
C PRO A 30 25.11 -3.94 49.30
N GLN A 31 25.99 -3.35 48.48
CA GLN A 31 25.75 -3.07 47.05
C GLN A 31 26.78 -3.77 46.17
N THR A 32 27.65 -4.62 46.72
CA THR A 32 28.79 -5.18 46.00
C THR A 32 29.03 -6.66 46.30
N LEU A 33 28.89 -7.50 45.27
CA LEU A 33 29.27 -8.90 45.30
C LEU A 33 30.59 -9.11 44.57
N VAL A 34 31.57 -9.75 45.23
CA VAL A 34 32.86 -10.10 44.65
C VAL A 34 32.94 -11.63 44.47
N ALA A 35 33.01 -12.09 43.23
CA ALA A 35 33.23 -13.49 42.88
C ALA A 35 34.69 -13.72 42.49
N ALA A 36 35.32 -14.77 43.02
CA ALA A 36 36.71 -15.13 42.75
C ALA A 36 36.84 -16.59 42.34
N LYS A 37 37.65 -16.89 41.33
CA LYS A 37 37.97 -18.26 40.92
C LYS A 37 39.41 -18.38 40.48
N LYS A 38 40.10 -19.40 40.98
CA LYS A 38 41.46 -19.74 40.53
C LYS A 38 41.40 -20.60 39.28
N VAL A 39 42.01 -20.12 38.21
CA VAL A 39 42.14 -20.84 36.94
C VAL A 39 43.61 -20.78 36.52
N ALA A 40 44.22 -21.96 36.31
CA ALA A 40 45.62 -22.09 35.89
C ALA A 40 46.63 -21.29 36.74
N GLY A 41 46.44 -21.27 38.06
CA GLY A 41 47.35 -20.60 39.00
C GLY A 41 47.12 -19.09 39.18
N HIS A 42 46.23 -18.48 38.40
CA HIS A 42 45.85 -17.08 38.52
C HIS A 42 44.46 -16.94 39.15
N GLU A 43 44.28 -15.94 40.01
CA GLU A 43 43.02 -15.64 40.67
C GLU A 43 42.25 -14.58 39.88
N LEU A 44 41.15 -15.00 39.26
CA LEU A 44 40.24 -14.09 38.56
C LEU A 44 39.22 -13.59 39.56
N THR A 45 39.13 -12.28 39.73
CA THR A 45 38.17 -11.61 40.61
C THR A 45 37.22 -10.73 39.80
N TRP A 46 35.96 -10.72 40.22
CA TRP A 46 34.90 -9.96 39.58
C TRP A 46 34.04 -9.28 40.65
N ALA A 47 33.82 -7.98 40.53
CA ALA A 47 32.98 -7.21 41.44
C ALA A 47 31.75 -6.69 40.70
N LEU A 48 30.57 -7.02 41.18
CA LEU A 48 29.28 -6.50 40.71
C LEU A 48 28.80 -5.43 41.68
N HIS A 49 28.72 -4.19 41.20
CA HIS A 49 28.17 -3.05 41.92
C HIS A 49 26.75 -2.75 41.42
N PHE A 50 25.79 -2.61 42.33
CA PHE A 50 24.37 -2.42 41.99
C PHE A 50 23.91 -0.98 42.30
N GLU A 51 24.17 0.01 41.42
CA GLU A 51 23.52 1.34 41.39
C GLU A 51 23.39 1.92 39.95
N ASP A 52 22.37 2.79 39.76
CA ASP A 52 21.71 3.30 38.53
C ASP A 52 22.57 3.83 37.34
N ASP A 53 22.01 3.63 36.14
CA ASP A 53 22.09 4.34 34.84
C ASP A 53 23.43 4.84 34.25
N SER A 54 24.58 4.53 34.84
CA SER A 54 25.91 4.83 34.26
C SER A 54 26.60 3.64 33.57
N SER A 55 25.82 2.66 33.12
CA SER A 55 26.29 1.37 32.56
C SER A 55 27.14 1.47 31.28
N PHE A 56 27.22 2.64 30.63
CA PHE A 56 27.93 2.79 29.37
C PHE A 56 29.47 2.85 29.49
N SER A 57 30.03 3.24 30.64
CA SER A 57 31.49 3.32 30.82
C SER A 57 32.15 2.06 31.38
N GLN A 58 31.37 1.03 31.75
CA GLN A 58 31.87 -0.16 32.44
C GLN A 58 32.04 -1.40 31.54
N LEU A 59 31.68 -1.33 30.25
CA LEU A 59 31.75 -2.48 29.33
C LEU A 59 33.18 -2.88 28.93
N GLY A 60 34.19 -2.12 29.34
CA GLY A 60 35.59 -2.37 28.96
C GLY A 60 35.83 -2.14 27.46
N PRO A 61 37.07 -2.33 26.97
CA PRO A 61 37.35 -2.21 25.54
C PRO A 61 36.52 -3.24 24.74
N PRO A 62 36.02 -2.91 23.54
CA PRO A 62 35.12 -3.75 22.73
C PRO A 62 35.54 -5.23 22.60
N ASN A 63 36.84 -5.50 22.65
CA ASN A 63 37.40 -6.86 22.60
C ASN A 63 37.10 -7.71 23.85
N ALA A 64 37.16 -7.11 25.05
CA ALA A 64 36.85 -7.81 26.31
C ALA A 64 35.35 -8.09 26.43
N TYR A 65 34.51 -7.17 25.97
CA TYR A 65 33.07 -7.36 25.91
C TYR A 65 32.68 -8.43 24.86
N ALA A 66 33.24 -8.38 23.65
CA ALA A 66 33.03 -9.40 22.62
C ALA A 66 33.39 -10.82 23.10
N GLN A 67 34.48 -10.96 23.86
CA GLN A 67 34.88 -12.24 24.46
C GLN A 67 33.85 -12.71 25.51
N LYS A 68 33.32 -11.80 26.33
CA LYS A 68 32.30 -12.08 27.34
C LYS A 68 30.95 -12.51 26.71
N ILE A 69 30.57 -11.92 25.57
CA ILE A 69 29.38 -12.35 24.80
C ILE A 69 29.57 -13.80 24.29
N LEU A 70 30.74 -14.12 23.73
CA LEU A 70 31.05 -15.47 23.23
C LEU A 70 31.14 -16.52 24.35
N GLU A 71 31.59 -16.15 25.55
CA GLU A 71 31.66 -17.05 26.70
C GLU A 71 30.28 -17.34 27.32
N ASN A 72 29.34 -16.40 27.22
CA ASN A 72 28.00 -16.52 27.81
C ASN A 72 26.98 -17.23 26.90
N ALA A 73 27.24 -17.29 25.60
CA ALA A 73 26.28 -17.87 24.68
C ALA A 73 26.62 -19.31 24.31
N GLY A 74 25.76 -20.23 24.76
CA GLY A 74 25.65 -21.55 24.12
C GLY A 74 25.14 -21.41 22.68
N GLU A 75 25.32 -22.46 21.88
CA GLU A 75 25.12 -22.47 20.42
C GLU A 75 23.76 -21.92 19.93
N HIS A 76 22.73 -21.89 20.80
CA HIS A 76 21.37 -21.47 20.47
C HIS A 76 20.90 -20.13 21.09
N ASN A 77 21.59 -19.57 22.10
CA ASN A 77 21.12 -18.37 22.83
C ASN A 77 21.86 -17.07 22.46
N PHE A 78 22.84 -17.14 21.54
CA PHE A 78 23.71 -16.00 21.23
C PHE A 78 22.99 -14.87 20.48
N LEU A 79 22.11 -15.20 19.54
CA LEU A 79 21.37 -14.19 18.77
C LEU A 79 20.29 -13.52 19.60
N ASP A 80 19.59 -14.25 20.46
CA ASP A 80 18.60 -13.67 21.38
C ASP A 80 19.27 -12.71 22.37
N PHE A 81 20.47 -13.05 22.85
CA PHE A 81 21.26 -12.15 23.69
C PHE A 81 21.66 -10.85 22.96
N ILE A 82 22.02 -10.94 21.67
CA ILE A 82 22.37 -9.79 20.84
C ILE A 82 21.13 -8.95 20.48
N GLY A 83 19.99 -9.59 20.20
CA GLY A 83 18.74 -8.91 19.87
C GLY A 83 18.15 -8.14 21.05
N THR A 84 18.28 -8.67 22.27
CA THR A 84 17.71 -8.08 23.49
C THR A 84 18.55 -6.96 24.10
N GLU A 85 19.88 -6.95 23.92
CA GLU A 85 20.74 -5.86 24.37
C GLU A 85 20.63 -4.66 23.39
N LYS A 86 19.93 -3.60 23.81
CA LYS A 86 19.75 -2.30 23.11
C LYS A 86 21.06 -1.52 22.78
N VAL A 87 22.22 -2.18 22.83
CA VAL A 87 23.56 -1.57 22.76
C VAL A 87 23.97 -1.16 21.33
N PHE A 88 23.21 -1.54 20.30
CA PHE A 88 23.60 -1.37 18.90
C PHE A 88 23.16 -0.05 18.22
N GLU A 89 22.57 0.90 18.95
CA GLU A 89 22.03 2.15 18.39
C GLU A 89 23.12 3.10 17.83
N THR A 90 24.40 2.93 18.18
CA THR A 90 25.48 3.76 17.65
C THR A 90 26.37 3.02 16.63
N ARG A 91 26.37 3.51 15.38
CA ARG A 91 27.13 2.96 14.22
C ARG A 91 28.60 2.65 14.55
N ARG A 92 29.22 3.48 15.39
CA ARG A 92 30.63 3.36 15.80
C ARG A 92 30.92 2.11 16.62
N TRP A 93 30.07 1.79 17.62
CA TRP A 93 30.23 0.56 18.39
C TRP A 93 29.84 -0.66 17.57
N ASN A 94 28.84 -0.53 16.69
CA ASN A 94 28.45 -1.61 15.79
C ASN A 94 29.63 -2.04 14.89
N ASP A 95 30.34 -1.08 14.29
CA ASP A 95 31.49 -1.34 13.44
C ASP A 95 32.71 -1.87 14.24
N GLU A 96 33.02 -1.28 15.40
CA GLU A 96 34.14 -1.72 16.24
C GLU A 96 33.90 -3.09 16.88
N LEU A 97 32.70 -3.32 17.42
CA LEU A 97 32.33 -4.58 18.06
C LEU A 97 32.22 -5.71 17.03
N LYS A 98 31.64 -5.46 15.86
CA LYS A 98 31.60 -6.42 14.75
C LYS A 98 33.00 -6.86 14.35
N VAL A 99 33.95 -5.92 14.20
CA VAL A 99 35.35 -6.25 13.89
C VAL A 99 35.98 -7.11 15.01
N GLN A 100 35.65 -6.87 16.28
CA GLN A 100 36.17 -7.70 17.38
C GLN A 100 35.49 -9.07 17.46
N LEU A 101 34.17 -9.15 17.27
CA LEU A 101 33.43 -10.41 17.19
C LEU A 101 33.91 -11.27 16.02
N GLU A 102 34.16 -10.67 14.84
CA GLU A 102 34.78 -11.34 13.69
C GLU A 102 36.20 -11.86 14.01
N LYS A 103 37.02 -11.06 14.71
CA LYS A 103 38.35 -11.47 15.17
C LYS A 103 38.33 -12.59 16.21
N GLN A 104 37.30 -12.65 17.05
CA GLN A 104 37.21 -13.65 18.12
C GLN A 104 36.56 -14.95 17.63
N THR A 105 35.51 -14.88 16.81
CA THR A 105 34.92 -16.06 16.12
C THR A 105 35.93 -16.75 15.22
N SER A 106 36.78 -16.00 14.50
CA SER A 106 37.87 -16.58 13.69
C SER A 106 39.00 -17.22 14.51
N LYS A 107 39.17 -16.87 15.79
CA LYS A 107 40.18 -17.45 16.69
C LYS A 107 39.71 -18.72 17.39
N GLN A 108 38.42 -18.89 17.65
CA GLN A 108 37.86 -20.11 18.24
C GLN A 108 37.76 -21.23 17.18
N ARG A 109 38.90 -21.78 16.76
CA ARG A 109 39.01 -22.87 15.75
C ARG A 109 38.27 -24.17 16.09
N ASN A 110 37.81 -24.35 17.33
CA ASN A 110 37.14 -25.58 17.77
C ASN A 110 35.61 -25.51 17.68
N LEU A 111 35.03 -24.35 17.37
CA LEU A 111 33.62 -24.22 17.04
C LEU A 111 33.52 -23.81 15.56
N ASN A 112 32.80 -24.58 14.76
CA ASN A 112 32.70 -24.45 13.29
C ASN A 112 31.88 -23.20 12.85
N TRP A 113 32.12 -22.04 13.44
CA TRP A 113 31.26 -20.86 13.24
C TRP A 113 31.57 -20.06 11.96
N GLY A 114 32.70 -20.24 11.27
CA GLY A 114 32.99 -19.50 10.03
C GLY A 114 33.05 -17.97 10.21
N SER A 115 32.76 -17.19 9.16
CA SER A 115 32.69 -15.71 9.24
C SER A 115 31.41 -15.24 9.93
N TRP A 116 31.39 -14.04 10.52
CA TRP A 116 30.18 -13.44 11.09
C TRP A 116 29.00 -13.40 10.10
N SER A 117 29.29 -13.03 8.85
CA SER A 117 28.33 -13.09 7.75
C SER A 117 27.78 -14.50 7.55
N GLY A 118 28.65 -15.52 7.58
CA GLY A 118 28.26 -16.92 7.45
C GLY A 118 27.46 -17.42 8.66
N PHE A 119 27.80 -16.95 9.86
CA PHE A 119 27.04 -17.20 11.09
C PHE A 119 25.60 -16.71 10.96
N LEU A 120 25.40 -15.41 10.70
CA LEU A 120 24.05 -14.84 10.55
C LEU A 120 23.26 -15.48 9.41
N SER A 121 23.94 -15.84 8.32
CA SER A 121 23.29 -16.52 7.19
C SER A 121 22.75 -17.90 7.59
N ARG A 122 23.39 -18.65 8.49
CA ARG A 122 22.85 -19.95 8.94
C ARG A 122 21.58 -19.82 9.77
N PHE A 123 21.41 -18.75 10.54
CA PHE A 123 20.16 -18.51 11.27
C PHE A 123 19.05 -18.04 10.33
N ALA A 124 19.38 -17.16 9.39
CA ALA A 124 18.46 -16.78 8.32
C ALA A 124 18.02 -18.00 7.49
N ASP A 125 18.95 -18.93 7.22
CA ASP A 125 18.68 -20.22 6.56
C ASP A 125 17.70 -21.08 7.36
N GLN A 126 17.92 -21.25 8.67
CA GLN A 126 17.02 -22.02 9.53
C GLN A 126 15.58 -21.49 9.50
N ILE A 127 15.41 -20.16 9.63
CA ILE A 127 14.10 -19.51 9.57
C ILE A 127 13.45 -19.75 8.20
N ALA A 128 14.16 -19.41 7.12
CA ALA A 128 13.62 -19.50 5.77
C ALA A 128 13.30 -20.95 5.38
N LYS A 129 14.16 -21.91 5.75
CA LYS A 129 13.94 -23.33 5.48
C LYS A 129 12.66 -23.82 6.15
N ALA A 130 12.50 -23.54 7.44
CA ALA A 130 11.32 -23.97 8.20
C ALA A 130 10.02 -23.37 7.62
N GLN A 131 10.05 -22.09 7.23
CA GLN A 131 8.92 -21.47 6.53
C GLN A 131 8.65 -22.13 5.18
N ILE A 132 9.66 -22.31 4.32
CA ILE A 132 9.44 -22.88 2.99
C ILE A 132 8.91 -24.32 3.07
N GLU A 133 9.35 -25.11 4.05
CA GLU A 133 8.84 -26.46 4.31
C GLU A 133 7.38 -26.44 4.79
N SER A 134 6.98 -25.48 5.64
CA SER A 134 5.59 -25.33 6.08
C SER A 134 4.65 -24.79 5.00
N LEU A 135 5.18 -24.08 4.00
CA LEU A 135 4.43 -23.52 2.88
C LEU A 135 4.11 -24.54 1.78
N ALA A 136 4.87 -25.62 1.64
CA ALA A 136 4.67 -26.60 0.57
C ALA A 136 3.26 -27.25 0.60
N PRO A 137 2.72 -27.69 1.74
CA PRO A 137 1.35 -28.18 1.84
C PRO A 137 0.29 -27.11 1.54
N LEU A 138 0.56 -25.85 1.89
CA LEU A 138 -0.35 -24.73 1.61
C LEU A 138 -0.44 -24.45 0.11
N MET A 139 0.66 -24.56 -0.63
CA MET A 139 0.65 -24.43 -2.10
C MET A 139 -0.16 -25.55 -2.77
N GLU A 140 -0.01 -26.78 -2.30
CA GLU A 140 -0.79 -27.93 -2.81
C GLU A 140 -2.29 -27.78 -2.49
N LYS A 141 -2.63 -27.23 -1.31
CA LYS A 141 -4.01 -26.98 -0.87
C LYS A 141 -4.65 -25.77 -1.59
N HIS A 142 -3.87 -24.76 -1.96
CA HIS A 142 -4.34 -23.52 -2.61
C HIS A 142 -4.41 -23.60 -4.15
N PHE A 143 -4.75 -24.77 -4.68
CA PHE A 143 -5.27 -24.95 -6.05
C PHE A 143 -4.31 -24.67 -7.21
N ILE A 144 -3.01 -24.84 -6.99
CA ILE A 144 -2.02 -24.76 -8.06
C ILE A 144 -1.02 -25.92 -7.89
N LYS A 145 -1.10 -26.93 -8.76
CA LYS A 145 -0.06 -27.96 -8.89
C LYS A 145 1.27 -27.32 -9.24
N LYS A 146 1.24 -26.32 -10.14
CA LYS A 146 2.43 -25.56 -10.54
C LYS A 146 2.07 -24.12 -10.91
N PRO A 147 2.65 -23.11 -10.23
CA PRO A 147 2.38 -21.71 -10.52
C PRO A 147 3.02 -21.30 -11.84
N VAL A 148 2.26 -20.52 -12.61
CA VAL A 148 2.76 -19.86 -13.81
C VAL A 148 3.51 -18.61 -13.40
N ARG A 149 4.58 -18.28 -14.13
CA ARG A 149 5.38 -17.09 -13.85
C ARG A 149 4.56 -15.82 -14.13
N PRO A 150 4.37 -14.94 -13.14
CA PRO A 150 3.66 -13.67 -13.34
C PRO A 150 4.58 -12.63 -13.99
N PHE A 151 3.95 -11.67 -14.67
CA PHE A 151 4.62 -10.52 -15.28
C PHE A 151 4.13 -9.23 -14.62
N PHE A 152 4.95 -8.18 -14.68
CA PHE A 152 4.54 -6.83 -14.34
C PHE A 152 4.02 -6.09 -15.57
N ALA A 153 3.29 -4.99 -15.36
CA ALA A 153 2.58 -4.25 -16.41
C ALA A 153 3.47 -3.71 -17.56
N ASP A 154 4.79 -3.69 -17.39
CA ASP A 154 5.78 -3.36 -18.41
C ASP A 154 6.26 -4.59 -19.23
N GLY A 155 5.64 -5.76 -19.02
CA GLY A 155 5.96 -7.02 -19.69
C GLY A 155 7.22 -7.71 -19.14
N VAL A 156 7.69 -7.33 -17.95
CA VAL A 156 8.88 -7.92 -17.32
C VAL A 156 8.48 -9.10 -16.42
N ASP A 157 9.24 -10.20 -16.47
CA ASP A 157 9.09 -11.34 -15.55
C ASP A 157 9.28 -10.87 -14.10
N ALA A 158 8.23 -11.01 -13.29
CA ALA A 158 8.18 -10.44 -11.95
C ALA A 158 9.21 -11.07 -11.00
N LEU A 159 9.46 -12.38 -11.11
CA LEU A 159 10.41 -13.07 -10.25
C LEU A 159 11.85 -12.62 -10.56
N ASN A 160 12.17 -12.49 -11.85
CA ASN A 160 13.46 -12.00 -12.30
C ASN A 160 13.67 -10.53 -11.93
N ASP A 161 12.66 -9.68 -12.09
CA ASP A 161 12.76 -8.25 -11.73
C ASP A 161 13.01 -8.07 -10.23
N VAL A 162 12.28 -8.78 -9.37
CA VAL A 162 12.50 -8.75 -7.91
C VAL A 162 13.90 -9.25 -7.56
N THR A 163 14.34 -10.36 -8.17
CA THR A 163 15.68 -10.90 -7.93
C THR A 163 16.78 -9.93 -8.38
N ASN A 164 16.55 -9.19 -9.46
CA ASN A 164 17.44 -8.13 -9.94
C ASN A 164 17.42 -6.91 -9.01
N TRP A 165 16.24 -6.51 -8.53
CA TRP A 165 16.07 -5.44 -7.55
C TRP A 165 16.85 -5.73 -6.26
N LEU A 166 16.84 -6.98 -5.78
CA LEU A 166 17.65 -7.41 -4.63
C LEU A 166 19.15 -7.11 -4.82
N ARG A 167 19.65 -7.02 -6.06
CA ARG A 167 21.07 -6.73 -6.36
C ARG A 167 21.40 -5.25 -6.49
N LYS A 168 20.42 -4.39 -6.83
CA LYS A 168 20.66 -2.99 -7.21
C LYS A 168 21.06 -2.07 -6.03
N GLY A 169 20.79 -2.45 -4.78
CA GLY A 169 21.30 -1.76 -3.58
C GLY A 169 20.63 -0.44 -3.19
N ASP A 170 20.06 0.28 -4.16
CA ASP A 170 19.66 1.69 -3.96
C ASP A 170 18.25 1.89 -3.38
N VAL A 171 17.34 0.94 -3.60
CA VAL A 171 15.92 1.03 -3.19
C VAL A 171 15.59 -0.11 -2.22
N ARG A 172 14.93 0.21 -1.11
CA ARG A 172 14.69 -0.73 0.02
C ARG A 172 13.28 -1.26 0.08
N ILE A 173 12.32 -0.51 -0.45
CA ILE A 173 10.91 -0.85 -0.43
C ILE A 173 10.43 -1.10 -1.85
N MET A 174 9.79 -2.25 -2.05
CA MET A 174 9.03 -2.56 -3.27
C MET A 174 7.57 -2.81 -2.91
N LEU A 175 6.67 -2.08 -3.57
CA LEU A 175 5.23 -2.27 -3.50
C LEU A 175 4.73 -2.96 -4.77
N ILE A 176 4.08 -4.10 -4.60
CA ILE A 176 3.47 -4.88 -5.66
C ILE A 176 1.95 -4.78 -5.54
N THR A 177 1.30 -4.26 -6.59
CA THR A 177 -0.14 -4.06 -6.62
C THR A 177 -0.85 -5.01 -7.58
N GLY A 178 -2.10 -5.34 -7.28
CA GLY A 178 -2.96 -6.10 -8.17
C GLY A 178 -4.38 -6.19 -7.64
N GLY A 179 -5.36 -6.30 -8.54
CA GLY A 179 -6.77 -6.45 -8.19
C GLY A 179 -7.07 -7.75 -7.41
N PRO A 180 -8.32 -7.91 -6.94
CA PRO A 180 -8.77 -9.15 -6.33
C PRO A 180 -8.52 -10.37 -7.21
N GLY A 181 -7.90 -11.41 -6.65
CA GLY A 181 -7.60 -12.64 -7.38
C GLY A 181 -6.52 -12.56 -8.46
N ALA A 182 -5.80 -11.44 -8.59
CA ALA A 182 -4.70 -11.27 -9.54
C ALA A 182 -3.46 -12.17 -9.26
N GLY A 183 -3.44 -12.88 -8.12
CA GLY A 183 -2.36 -13.80 -7.76
C GLY A 183 -1.25 -13.19 -6.90
N LYS A 184 -1.50 -12.09 -6.18
CA LYS A 184 -0.54 -11.44 -5.26
C LYS A 184 0.07 -12.42 -4.25
N SER A 185 -0.76 -13.17 -3.54
CA SER A 185 -0.31 -14.17 -2.55
C SER A 185 0.48 -15.32 -3.20
N VAL A 186 0.07 -15.76 -4.40
CA VAL A 186 0.79 -16.78 -5.18
C VAL A 186 2.16 -16.26 -5.62
N LEU A 187 2.24 -14.98 -6.01
CA LEU A 187 3.50 -14.31 -6.31
C LEU A 187 4.38 -14.20 -5.06
N ALA A 188 3.85 -13.80 -3.90
CA ALA A 188 4.61 -13.73 -2.66
C ALA A 188 5.25 -15.09 -2.27
N LEU A 189 4.48 -16.18 -2.41
CA LEU A 189 4.97 -17.55 -2.22
C LEU A 189 6.05 -17.94 -3.24
N SER A 190 5.81 -17.64 -4.51
CA SER A 190 6.74 -17.94 -5.59
C SER A 190 8.06 -17.16 -5.43
N LEU A 191 7.97 -15.91 -4.98
CA LEU A 191 9.11 -15.07 -4.62
C LEU A 191 9.89 -15.66 -3.45
N ALA A 192 9.22 -16.05 -2.38
CA ALA A 192 9.90 -16.69 -1.25
C ALA A 192 10.70 -17.92 -1.71
N ARG A 193 10.12 -18.80 -2.56
CA ARG A 193 10.83 -19.97 -3.08
C ARG A 193 12.03 -19.59 -3.98
N GLU A 194 11.87 -18.64 -4.89
CA GLU A 194 12.93 -18.22 -5.82
C GLU A 194 14.07 -17.48 -5.09
N VAL A 195 13.72 -16.62 -4.13
CA VAL A 195 14.69 -15.91 -3.29
C VAL A 195 15.44 -16.91 -2.41
N TYR A 196 14.76 -17.88 -1.79
CA TYR A 196 15.43 -18.93 -1.03
C TYR A 196 16.37 -19.78 -1.90
N ALA A 197 15.96 -20.15 -3.12
CA ALA A 197 16.84 -20.87 -4.05
C ALA A 197 18.05 -20.03 -4.49
N SER A 198 17.90 -18.71 -4.58
CA SER A 198 19.01 -17.78 -4.86
C SER A 198 19.93 -17.60 -3.64
N PHE A 199 19.35 -17.54 -2.44
CA PHE A 199 20.05 -17.55 -1.16
C PHE A 199 20.91 -18.80 -1.00
N GLN A 200 20.35 -20.00 -1.23
CA GLN A 200 21.11 -21.27 -1.17
C GLN A 200 22.33 -21.27 -2.11
N ARG A 201 22.19 -20.67 -3.29
CA ARG A 201 23.29 -20.55 -4.26
C ARG A 201 24.35 -19.53 -3.82
N ASN A 202 23.94 -18.41 -3.23
CA ASN A 202 24.85 -17.37 -2.77
C ASN A 202 24.30 -16.59 -1.57
N PRO A 203 24.50 -17.09 -0.33
CA PRO A 203 24.01 -16.45 0.90
C PRO A 203 24.66 -15.10 1.21
N SER A 204 25.77 -14.77 0.53
CA SER A 204 26.48 -13.51 0.72
C SER A 204 25.85 -12.34 -0.06
N VAL A 205 25.09 -12.65 -1.11
CA VAL A 205 24.49 -11.67 -2.02
C VAL A 205 22.98 -11.57 -1.79
N TYR A 206 22.31 -12.71 -1.62
CA TYR A 206 20.86 -12.74 -1.45
C TYR A 206 20.51 -12.90 0.03
N PRO A 207 19.48 -12.19 0.53
CA PRO A 207 18.90 -12.45 1.84
C PRO A 207 18.04 -13.72 1.82
N ALA A 208 17.83 -14.34 2.98
CA ALA A 208 16.83 -15.39 3.10
C ALA A 208 15.42 -14.74 3.20
N PRO A 209 14.38 -15.32 2.59
CA PRO A 209 13.03 -14.76 2.66
C PRO A 209 12.40 -15.00 4.03
N PHE A 210 11.61 -14.04 4.50
CA PHE A 210 10.74 -14.17 5.66
C PHE A 210 9.37 -13.61 5.30
N ILE A 211 8.38 -14.48 5.11
CA ILE A 211 7.03 -14.09 4.73
C ILE A 211 6.15 -13.94 5.98
N VAL A 212 5.43 -12.83 6.06
CA VAL A 212 4.42 -12.57 7.07
C VAL A 212 3.11 -12.27 6.35
N TRP A 213 2.06 -12.91 6.81
CA TRP A 213 0.73 -12.83 6.23
C TRP A 213 -0.12 -11.90 7.08
N PHE A 214 -0.53 -10.78 6.50
CA PHE A 214 -1.69 -10.10 7.01
C PHE A 214 -2.90 -10.84 6.50
N SER A 215 -3.64 -11.37 7.45
CA SER A 215 -4.94 -11.91 7.20
C SER A 215 -5.83 -11.38 8.32
N SER A 216 -7.10 -11.15 8.04
CA SER A 216 -8.15 -10.87 9.05
C SER A 216 -8.08 -11.77 10.29
N ASP A 217 -7.49 -12.93 10.06
CA ASP A 217 -6.98 -13.95 10.93
C ASP A 217 -6.17 -13.51 12.17
N ARG A 218 -5.41 -12.42 12.02
CA ARG A 218 -4.35 -12.01 12.94
C ARG A 218 -4.38 -10.50 13.11
N ILE A 219 -5.35 -10.03 13.89
CA ILE A 219 -5.36 -8.65 14.40
C ILE A 219 -4.31 -8.59 15.50
N ALA A 220 -3.06 -8.47 15.06
CA ALA A 220 -1.87 -8.51 15.88
C ALA A 220 -0.92 -7.45 15.35
N ASP A 221 -0.16 -6.80 16.25
CA ASP A 221 0.89 -5.90 15.79
C ASP A 221 1.98 -6.68 15.03
N LEU A 222 2.89 -5.99 14.35
CA LEU A 222 3.92 -6.67 13.56
C LEU A 222 4.79 -7.61 14.41
N GLU A 223 5.09 -7.27 15.67
CA GLU A 223 5.93 -8.09 16.54
C GLU A 223 5.20 -9.38 16.92
N GLU A 224 3.92 -9.28 17.25
CA GLU A 224 3.04 -10.42 17.48
C GLU A 224 2.91 -11.29 16.22
N LEU A 225 2.79 -10.68 15.03
CA LEU A 225 2.75 -11.40 13.76
C LEU A 225 4.04 -12.14 13.46
N ILE A 226 5.21 -11.52 13.73
CA ILE A 226 6.51 -12.18 13.61
C ILE A 226 6.55 -13.37 14.58
N GLY A 227 6.14 -13.18 15.83
CA GLY A 227 6.09 -14.24 16.84
C GLY A 227 5.20 -15.42 16.43
N LEU A 228 3.97 -15.14 15.99
CA LEU A 228 3.04 -16.14 15.47
C LEU A 228 3.62 -16.87 14.25
N THR A 229 4.26 -16.13 13.35
CA THR A 229 4.88 -16.68 12.15
C THR A 229 6.03 -17.65 12.49
N LEU A 230 6.85 -17.34 13.50
CA LEU A 230 7.87 -18.25 14.01
C LEU A 230 7.25 -19.50 14.63
N GLN A 231 6.19 -19.33 15.42
CA GLN A 231 5.46 -20.43 16.05
C GLN A 231 4.85 -21.38 15.02
N ASP A 232 4.21 -20.87 13.97
CA ASP A 232 3.63 -21.68 12.89
C ASP A 232 4.69 -22.46 12.10
N ALA A 233 5.89 -21.88 11.96
CA ALA A 233 7.04 -22.55 11.36
C ALA A 233 7.69 -23.58 12.31
N GLY A 234 7.20 -23.71 13.54
CA GLY A 234 7.75 -24.63 14.55
C GLY A 234 9.09 -24.16 15.14
N ILE A 235 9.40 -22.87 15.04
CA ILE A 235 10.63 -22.27 15.54
C ILE A 235 10.39 -21.75 16.96
N THR A 236 10.90 -22.45 17.97
CA THR A 236 10.75 -22.06 19.40
C THR A 236 11.97 -21.34 19.97
N ASP A 237 13.11 -21.46 19.29
CA ASP A 237 14.42 -21.09 19.84
C ASP A 237 14.90 -19.72 19.35
N LEU A 238 14.04 -18.94 18.71
CA LEU A 238 14.34 -17.61 18.20
C LEU A 238 13.27 -16.61 18.63
N THR A 239 13.71 -15.44 19.05
CA THR A 239 12.84 -14.32 19.44
C THR A 239 12.51 -13.39 18.28
N VAL A 240 11.50 -12.54 18.47
CA VAL A 240 11.17 -11.43 17.55
C VAL A 240 12.37 -10.50 17.35
N ASP A 241 13.13 -10.21 18.42
CA ASP A 241 14.32 -9.35 18.33
C ASP A 241 15.44 -9.95 17.48
N SER A 242 15.62 -11.27 17.52
CA SER A 242 16.53 -11.99 16.62
C SER A 242 16.15 -11.80 15.15
N VAL A 243 14.85 -11.87 14.82
CA VAL A 243 14.35 -11.62 13.46
C VAL A 243 14.59 -10.17 13.05
N ARG A 244 14.24 -9.21 13.91
CA ARG A 244 14.46 -7.76 13.66
C ARG A 244 15.92 -7.45 13.41
N TYR A 245 16.82 -8.03 14.20
CA TYR A 245 18.25 -7.88 14.01
C TYR A 245 18.68 -8.42 12.64
N LEU A 246 18.27 -9.63 12.26
CA LEU A 246 18.60 -10.22 10.96
C LEU A 246 18.02 -9.41 9.79
N MET A 247 16.83 -8.82 9.93
CA MET A 247 16.24 -7.90 8.97
C MET A 247 17.09 -6.63 8.83
N ALA A 248 17.42 -5.96 9.93
CA ALA A 248 18.24 -4.75 9.91
C ALA A 248 19.64 -4.99 9.30
N GLN A 249 20.20 -6.18 9.49
CA GLN A 249 21.47 -6.60 8.88
C GLN A 249 21.36 -6.97 7.39
N GLY A 250 20.16 -6.97 6.81
CA GLY A 250 19.91 -7.36 5.41
C GLY A 250 20.10 -8.85 5.15
N ARG A 251 19.96 -9.67 6.20
CA ARG A 251 20.04 -11.14 6.12
C ARG A 251 18.68 -11.78 5.90
N LEU A 252 17.62 -11.09 6.30
CA LEU A 252 16.24 -11.44 6.00
C LEU A 252 15.61 -10.40 5.08
N LEU A 253 14.87 -10.88 4.07
CA LEU A 253 13.96 -10.09 3.26
C LEU A 253 12.56 -10.24 3.83
N LEU A 254 11.97 -9.16 4.32
CA LEU A 254 10.59 -9.18 4.79
C LEU A 254 9.64 -9.08 3.60
N ILE A 255 8.74 -10.07 3.46
CA ILE A 255 7.65 -10.08 2.48
C ILE A 255 6.35 -9.99 3.28
N LEU A 256 5.64 -8.87 3.15
CA LEU A 256 4.32 -8.67 3.75
C LEU A 256 3.25 -8.87 2.68
N ASP A 257 2.46 -9.94 2.81
CA ASP A 257 1.31 -10.19 1.95
C ASP A 257 0.03 -9.63 2.59
N GLY A 258 -0.76 -8.85 1.85
CA GLY A 258 -2.03 -8.29 2.34
C GLY A 258 -1.90 -6.96 3.10
N PHE A 259 -1.01 -6.06 2.69
CA PHE A 259 -0.79 -4.78 3.38
C PHE A 259 -2.05 -3.90 3.50
N ASP A 260 -3.01 -4.03 2.57
CA ASP A 260 -4.31 -3.36 2.65
C ASP A 260 -5.18 -3.82 3.83
N GLU A 261 -4.92 -5.01 4.37
CA GLU A 261 -5.62 -5.52 5.55
C GLU A 261 -5.07 -4.90 6.85
N VAL A 262 -3.84 -4.37 6.83
CA VAL A 262 -3.19 -3.70 7.97
C VAL A 262 -4.00 -2.49 8.43
N SER A 263 -4.41 -1.60 7.52
CA SER A 263 -5.20 -0.42 7.91
C SER A 263 -6.55 -0.82 8.49
N ARG A 264 -7.20 -1.84 7.92
CA ARG A 264 -8.52 -2.29 8.38
C ARG A 264 -8.46 -2.90 9.78
N ALA A 265 -7.43 -3.68 10.06
CA ALA A 265 -7.27 -4.36 11.35
C ALA A 265 -6.60 -3.47 12.41
N LEU A 266 -5.73 -2.55 12.00
CA LEU A 266 -4.84 -1.78 12.89
C LEU A 266 -4.94 -0.26 12.66
N ALA A 267 -6.10 0.27 12.23
CA ALA A 267 -6.29 1.71 11.99
C ALA A 267 -5.77 2.60 13.15
N HIS A 268 -5.85 2.10 14.40
CA HIS A 268 -5.41 2.81 15.60
C HIS A 268 -3.92 2.58 15.99
N ARG A 269 -3.22 1.65 15.31
CA ARG A 269 -1.82 1.26 15.60
C ARG A 269 -0.92 1.21 14.36
N ALA A 270 -1.42 1.68 13.21
CA ALA A 270 -0.68 1.72 11.96
C ALA A 270 0.59 2.57 12.09
N GLU A 271 0.50 3.70 12.79
CA GLU A 271 1.65 4.58 13.10
C GLU A 271 2.73 3.86 13.89
N GLU A 272 2.37 3.16 14.98
CA GLU A 272 3.34 2.39 15.79
C GLU A 272 4.01 1.28 14.95
N THR A 273 3.26 0.64 14.05
CA THR A 273 3.79 -0.40 13.16
C THR A 273 4.76 0.18 12.13
N ILE A 274 4.44 1.35 11.57
CA ILE A 274 5.30 2.10 10.66
C ILE A 274 6.59 2.50 11.38
N ASP A 275 6.47 3.07 12.59
CA ASP A 275 7.62 3.51 13.37
C ASP A 275 8.56 2.34 13.68
N LYS A 276 8.00 1.19 14.13
CA LYS A 276 8.80 -0.02 14.34
C LYS A 276 9.52 -0.42 13.06
N LEU A 277 8.80 -0.67 11.96
CA LEU A 277 9.39 -1.06 10.66
C LEU A 277 10.49 -0.10 10.17
N SER A 278 10.31 1.19 10.41
CA SER A 278 11.28 2.20 10.02
C SER A 278 12.63 2.02 10.73
N LEU A 279 12.66 1.42 11.92
CA LEU A 279 13.91 1.15 12.64
C LEU A 279 14.75 0.06 11.95
N GLU A 280 14.10 -0.99 11.41
CA GLU A 280 14.80 -2.08 10.72
C GLU A 280 14.99 -1.81 9.22
N ILE A 281 14.14 -0.99 8.61
CA ILE A 281 14.08 -0.76 7.17
C ILE A 281 14.19 0.74 6.92
N ASN A 282 15.41 1.25 6.88
CA ASN A 282 15.70 2.65 6.51
C ASN A 282 17.05 2.76 5.78
N ARG A 283 17.40 3.97 5.33
CA ARG A 283 18.67 4.25 4.63
C ARG A 283 19.94 3.85 5.41
N ARG A 284 19.87 3.72 6.73
CA ARG A 284 20.99 3.40 7.63
C ARG A 284 21.14 1.91 7.92
N THR A 285 20.11 1.09 7.67
CA THR A 285 20.18 -0.37 7.82
C THR A 285 20.53 -1.05 6.49
N ASN A 286 20.48 -2.39 6.40
CA ASN A 286 20.48 -3.13 5.13
C ASN A 286 19.13 -3.83 4.88
N GLY A 287 18.11 -3.52 5.68
CA GLY A 287 16.79 -4.11 5.59
C GLY A 287 16.09 -3.77 4.29
N ARG A 288 15.27 -4.71 3.83
CA ARG A 288 14.45 -4.60 2.61
C ARG A 288 13.06 -5.17 2.84
N LEU A 289 12.11 -4.57 2.14
CA LEU A 289 10.68 -4.82 2.28
C LEU A 289 10.03 -5.04 0.93
N ILE A 290 9.25 -6.11 0.80
CA ILE A 290 8.28 -6.29 -0.28
C ILE A 290 6.89 -6.26 0.35
N LEU A 291 6.02 -5.42 -0.20
CA LEU A 291 4.62 -5.31 0.19
C LEU A 291 3.73 -5.76 -0.97
N THR A 292 2.69 -6.54 -0.69
CA THR A 292 1.57 -6.71 -1.63
C THR A 292 0.36 -5.93 -1.15
N SER A 293 -0.36 -5.26 -2.06
CA SER A 293 -1.57 -4.50 -1.72
C SER A 293 -2.50 -4.35 -2.91
N ARG A 294 -3.73 -3.87 -2.67
CA ARG A 294 -4.66 -3.47 -3.72
C ARG A 294 -4.38 -2.04 -4.19
N PRO A 295 -4.54 -1.72 -5.49
CA PRO A 295 -4.37 -0.35 -5.97
C PRO A 295 -5.29 0.67 -5.28
N ALA A 296 -6.56 0.31 -5.07
CA ALA A 296 -7.55 1.20 -4.45
C ALA A 296 -7.16 1.62 -3.02
N PHE A 297 -6.53 0.73 -2.26
CA PHE A 297 -6.04 1.03 -0.91
C PHE A 297 -5.11 2.24 -0.90
N LEU A 298 -4.20 2.32 -1.88
CA LEU A 298 -3.21 3.38 -1.97
C LEU A 298 -3.79 4.75 -2.36
N LEU A 299 -5.01 4.77 -2.92
CA LEU A 299 -5.70 6.01 -3.28
C LEU A 299 -6.39 6.63 -2.06
N HIS A 300 -6.77 5.82 -1.07
CA HIS A 300 -7.58 6.24 0.06
C HIS A 300 -6.79 6.38 1.36
N GLU A 301 -5.64 5.70 1.47
CA GLU A 301 -4.91 5.57 2.73
C GLU A 301 -3.51 6.21 2.64
N LYS A 302 -3.21 7.12 3.58
CA LYS A 302 -1.90 7.80 3.68
C LYS A 302 -0.79 6.90 4.26
N ILE A 303 -1.17 5.75 4.81
CA ILE A 303 -0.28 4.81 5.51
C ILE A 303 0.93 4.42 4.65
N PHE A 304 0.74 4.19 3.35
CA PHE A 304 1.88 3.86 2.48
C PHE A 304 2.86 5.02 2.31
N SER A 305 2.36 6.26 2.14
CA SER A 305 3.23 7.44 2.08
C SER A 305 3.95 7.71 3.40
N GLU A 306 3.27 7.50 4.52
CA GLU A 306 3.84 7.62 5.88
C GLU A 306 4.96 6.59 6.09
N LEU A 307 4.72 5.33 5.72
CA LEU A 307 5.74 4.28 5.77
C LEU A 307 7.00 4.66 4.97
N THR A 308 6.82 5.09 3.73
CA THR A 308 7.96 5.46 2.87
C THR A 308 8.73 6.65 3.42
N THR A 309 8.03 7.60 4.04
CA THR A 309 8.64 8.77 4.69
C THR A 309 9.43 8.36 5.93
N ALA A 310 8.85 7.53 6.80
CA ALA A 310 9.49 7.03 8.02
C ALA A 310 10.75 6.22 7.70
N CYS A 311 10.71 5.41 6.63
CA CYS A 311 11.86 4.64 6.14
C CYS A 311 12.93 5.48 5.42
N GLU A 312 12.77 6.81 5.35
CA GLU A 312 13.63 7.73 4.57
C GLU A 312 13.74 7.32 3.08
N GLU A 313 12.69 6.77 2.48
CA GLU A 313 12.66 6.28 1.10
C GLU A 313 11.88 7.20 0.15
N ASP A 314 12.59 8.10 -0.52
CA ASP A 314 11.99 9.12 -1.41
C ASP A 314 11.32 8.50 -2.66
N LYS A 315 11.78 7.34 -3.12
CA LYS A 315 11.31 6.71 -4.38
C LYS A 315 11.20 5.18 -4.22
N PRO A 316 10.16 4.69 -3.52
CA PRO A 316 9.92 3.25 -3.44
C PRO A 316 9.66 2.66 -4.84
N GLU A 317 10.10 1.43 -5.06
CA GLU A 317 9.83 0.73 -6.31
C GLU A 317 8.35 0.33 -6.33
N ARG A 318 7.61 0.72 -7.36
CA ARG A 318 6.20 0.32 -7.53
C ARG A 318 6.08 -0.58 -8.76
N ARG A 319 5.38 -1.70 -8.59
CA ARG A 319 5.07 -2.66 -9.64
C ARG A 319 3.61 -3.04 -9.57
N SER A 320 3.00 -3.25 -10.73
CA SER A 320 1.65 -3.78 -10.82
C SER A 320 1.67 -5.09 -11.58
N ILE A 321 0.99 -6.11 -11.06
CA ILE A 321 0.88 -7.42 -11.69
C ILE A 321 0.04 -7.28 -12.96
N GLU A 322 0.58 -7.77 -14.08
CA GLU A 322 -0.13 -7.83 -15.34
C GLU A 322 -1.14 -9.00 -15.33
N PRO A 323 -2.35 -8.81 -15.89
CA PRO A 323 -3.26 -9.91 -16.17
C PRO A 323 -2.59 -10.97 -17.05
N TYR A 324 -2.91 -12.25 -16.85
CA TYR A 324 -2.30 -13.32 -17.63
C TYR A 324 -2.45 -13.08 -19.14
N SER A 325 -1.34 -13.26 -19.84
CA SER A 325 -1.31 -13.38 -21.29
C SER A 325 -1.96 -14.69 -21.75
N ASN A 326 -2.24 -14.77 -23.05
CA ASN A 326 -2.79 -15.98 -23.65
C ASN A 326 -1.92 -17.21 -23.42
N ASP A 327 -0.59 -17.04 -23.47
CA ASP A 327 0.36 -18.12 -23.26
C ASP A 327 0.40 -18.56 -21.80
N GLN A 328 0.29 -17.62 -20.85
CA GLN A 328 0.18 -17.94 -19.42
C GLN A 328 -1.14 -18.64 -19.08
N GLN A 329 -2.26 -18.25 -19.71
CA GLN A 329 -3.54 -18.96 -19.54
C GLN A 329 -3.44 -20.41 -20.04
N HIS A 330 -2.85 -20.61 -21.22
CA HIS A 330 -2.61 -21.93 -21.77
C HIS A 330 -1.69 -22.75 -20.87
N GLU A 331 -0.54 -22.20 -20.46
CA GLU A 331 0.41 -22.84 -19.56
C GLU A 331 -0.26 -23.24 -18.24
N TRP A 332 -1.06 -22.33 -17.67
CA TRP A 332 -1.76 -22.59 -16.41
C TRP A 332 -2.72 -23.77 -16.55
N ILE A 333 -3.51 -23.83 -17.61
CA ILE A 333 -4.47 -24.92 -17.84
C ILE A 333 -3.76 -26.25 -18.05
N ILE A 334 -2.67 -26.28 -18.83
CA ILE A 334 -1.91 -27.51 -19.07
C ILE A 334 -1.27 -28.02 -17.77
N GLN A 335 -0.72 -27.12 -16.95
CA GLN A 335 -0.04 -27.49 -15.70
C GLN A 335 -1.00 -27.83 -14.56
N ASN A 336 -2.21 -27.27 -14.57
CA ASN A 336 -3.20 -27.39 -13.49
C ASN A 336 -4.48 -28.09 -13.96
N ALA A 337 -4.40 -28.86 -15.05
CA ALA A 337 -5.51 -29.66 -15.51
C ALA A 337 -6.00 -30.61 -14.39
N PRO A 338 -7.33 -30.75 -14.24
CA PRO A 338 -7.90 -31.74 -13.32
C PRO A 338 -7.36 -33.14 -13.63
N ASP A 339 -7.15 -33.96 -12.60
CA ASP A 339 -6.70 -35.35 -12.78
C ASP A 339 -7.82 -36.20 -13.40
N GLU A 340 -7.96 -36.16 -14.73
CA GLU A 340 -8.66 -37.19 -15.48
C GLU A 340 -7.70 -38.36 -15.75
N PRO A 341 -8.17 -39.63 -15.72
CA PRO A 341 -7.32 -40.84 -15.75
C PRO A 341 -6.56 -41.12 -17.06
N SER A 342 -6.37 -40.14 -17.96
CA SER A 342 -5.62 -40.33 -19.21
C SER A 342 -4.72 -39.12 -19.54
N ALA A 343 -3.51 -39.34 -20.04
CA ALA A 343 -2.54 -38.29 -20.40
C ALA A 343 -2.98 -37.37 -21.57
N GLN A 344 -4.05 -37.71 -22.29
CA GLN A 344 -4.69 -36.86 -23.30
C GLN A 344 -5.67 -35.83 -22.69
N SER A 345 -5.74 -35.73 -21.35
CA SER A 345 -6.70 -34.92 -20.61
C SER A 345 -6.39 -33.42 -20.67
N ALA A 346 -5.13 -33.01 -20.50
CA ALA A 346 -4.78 -31.59 -20.41
C ALA A 346 -5.02 -30.84 -21.72
N ASP A 347 -4.57 -31.39 -22.86
CA ASP A 347 -4.81 -30.79 -24.17
C ASP A 347 -6.31 -30.77 -24.50
N ARG A 348 -7.03 -31.85 -24.20
CA ARG A 348 -8.48 -31.91 -24.41
C ARG A 348 -9.21 -30.89 -23.53
N HIS A 349 -8.76 -30.69 -22.30
CA HIS A 349 -9.30 -29.70 -21.38
C HIS A 349 -9.03 -28.28 -21.87
N TRP A 350 -7.81 -28.01 -22.36
CA TRP A 350 -7.52 -26.76 -23.04
C TRP A 350 -8.42 -26.53 -24.25
N GLN A 351 -8.69 -27.56 -25.07
CA GLN A 351 -9.63 -27.43 -26.19
C GLN A 351 -11.07 -27.08 -25.71
N ARG A 352 -11.51 -27.60 -24.56
CA ARG A 352 -12.80 -27.21 -23.96
C ARG A 352 -12.79 -25.74 -23.55
N VAL A 353 -11.73 -25.29 -22.86
CA VAL A 353 -11.55 -23.90 -22.44
C VAL A 353 -11.49 -22.96 -23.65
N LEU A 354 -10.70 -23.32 -24.66
CA LEU A 354 -10.56 -22.56 -25.90
C LEU A 354 -11.89 -22.47 -26.66
N ASN A 355 -12.67 -23.55 -26.70
CA ASN A 355 -14.02 -23.52 -27.26
C ASN A 355 -14.95 -22.59 -26.48
N ALA A 356 -14.85 -22.54 -25.15
CA ALA A 356 -15.61 -21.59 -24.34
C ALA A 356 -15.19 -20.13 -24.62
N PHE A 357 -13.88 -19.86 -24.74
CA PHE A 357 -13.35 -18.55 -25.13
C PHE A 357 -13.79 -18.13 -26.53
N ASN A 358 -13.79 -19.05 -27.49
CA ASN A 358 -14.23 -18.78 -28.87
C ASN A 358 -15.73 -18.45 -28.93
N LYS A 359 -16.55 -19.12 -28.11
CA LYS A 359 -17.99 -18.84 -28.03
C LYS A 359 -18.28 -17.53 -27.30
N ASN A 360 -17.47 -17.19 -26.29
CA ASN A 360 -17.64 -16.02 -25.45
C ASN A 360 -16.29 -15.29 -25.25
N PRO A 361 -15.91 -14.37 -26.18
CA PRO A 361 -14.62 -13.69 -26.10
C PRO A 361 -14.39 -12.94 -24.78
N TRP A 362 -15.44 -12.35 -24.20
CA TRP A 362 -15.39 -11.65 -22.91
C TRP A 362 -14.94 -12.57 -21.75
N LEU A 363 -15.24 -13.87 -21.82
CA LEU A 363 -14.86 -14.86 -20.81
C LEU A 363 -13.35 -15.08 -20.81
N ARG A 364 -12.71 -14.98 -21.98
CA ARG A 364 -11.25 -15.04 -22.09
C ARG A 364 -10.59 -13.88 -21.36
N ASP A 365 -11.15 -12.68 -21.52
CA ASP A 365 -10.68 -11.47 -20.84
C ASP A 365 -10.88 -11.58 -19.33
N LEU A 366 -12.03 -12.09 -18.88
CA LEU A 366 -12.27 -12.39 -17.45
C LEU A 366 -11.22 -13.36 -16.88
N CYS A 367 -10.95 -14.45 -17.61
CA CYS A 367 -9.98 -15.47 -17.19
C CYS A 367 -8.52 -15.03 -17.32
N ARG A 368 -8.23 -13.77 -17.67
CA ARG A 368 -6.87 -13.21 -17.48
C ARG A 368 -6.56 -13.01 -15.99
N THR A 369 -7.59 -12.98 -15.14
CA THR A 369 -7.45 -13.10 -13.69
C THR A 369 -7.39 -14.59 -13.29
N PRO A 370 -6.31 -15.05 -12.64
CA PRO A 370 -6.05 -16.48 -12.38
C PRO A 370 -7.18 -17.23 -11.66
N VAL A 371 -7.84 -16.57 -10.69
CA VAL A 371 -8.93 -17.19 -9.92
C VAL A 371 -10.14 -17.57 -10.80
N TYR A 372 -10.49 -16.74 -11.79
CA TYR A 372 -11.59 -17.04 -12.72
C TYR A 372 -11.20 -18.12 -13.71
N LEU A 373 -9.93 -18.16 -14.13
CA LEU A 373 -9.41 -19.25 -14.96
C LEU A 373 -9.52 -20.59 -14.23
N ARG A 374 -9.19 -20.63 -12.93
CA ARG A 374 -9.41 -21.80 -12.08
C ARG A 374 -10.89 -22.20 -12.02
N MET A 375 -11.77 -21.27 -11.68
CA MET A 375 -13.21 -21.55 -11.59
C MET A 375 -13.75 -22.11 -12.91
N LEU A 376 -13.37 -21.50 -14.04
CA LEU A 376 -13.78 -21.96 -15.37
C LEU A 376 -13.24 -23.35 -15.67
N SER A 377 -11.97 -23.61 -15.36
CA SER A 377 -11.33 -24.93 -15.52
C SER A 377 -12.11 -26.02 -14.77
N GLU A 378 -12.63 -25.74 -13.58
CA GLU A 378 -13.44 -26.69 -12.81
C GLU A 378 -14.87 -26.85 -13.36
N VAL A 379 -15.51 -25.75 -13.80
CA VAL A 379 -16.88 -25.77 -14.34
C VAL A 379 -16.96 -26.52 -15.67
N LEU A 380 -15.99 -26.31 -16.58
CA LEU A 380 -15.98 -26.92 -17.91
C LEU A 380 -15.75 -28.43 -17.93
N ILE A 381 -15.47 -29.05 -16.78
CA ILE A 381 -15.47 -30.52 -16.64
C ILE A 381 -16.89 -31.06 -16.88
N LYS A 382 -17.93 -30.33 -16.44
CA LYS A 382 -19.32 -30.82 -16.40
C LYS A 382 -20.26 -30.06 -17.33
N ASP A 383 -20.15 -28.73 -17.41
CA ASP A 383 -21.05 -27.88 -18.21
C ASP A 383 -20.24 -27.04 -19.20
N SER A 384 -20.69 -26.97 -20.45
CA SER A 384 -19.99 -26.27 -21.53
C SER A 384 -20.50 -24.84 -21.79
N SER A 385 -21.47 -24.36 -21.00
CA SER A 385 -22.08 -23.06 -21.18
C SER A 385 -21.81 -22.16 -19.98
N VAL A 386 -21.18 -21.00 -20.19
CA VAL A 386 -21.01 -19.96 -19.16
C VAL A 386 -21.41 -18.63 -19.79
N LYS A 387 -22.37 -17.93 -19.20
CA LYS A 387 -23.02 -16.75 -19.79
C LYS A 387 -22.53 -15.41 -19.23
N SER A 388 -22.17 -15.38 -17.95
CA SER A 388 -21.71 -14.18 -17.23
C SER A 388 -20.71 -14.54 -16.13
N ARG A 389 -20.11 -13.53 -15.49
CA ARG A 389 -19.22 -13.72 -14.34
C ARG A 389 -19.97 -14.32 -13.16
N THR A 390 -21.17 -13.80 -12.88
CA THR A 390 -22.08 -14.35 -11.86
C THR A 390 -22.49 -15.79 -12.17
N ASP A 391 -22.79 -16.13 -13.43
CA ASP A 391 -23.11 -17.50 -13.87
C ASP A 391 -21.92 -18.46 -13.66
N LEU A 392 -20.69 -18.01 -13.93
CA LEU A 392 -19.48 -18.80 -13.66
C LEU A 392 -19.37 -19.16 -12.17
N ILE A 393 -19.52 -18.18 -11.28
CA ILE A 393 -19.43 -18.38 -9.84
C ILE A 393 -20.59 -19.26 -9.34
N THR A 394 -21.81 -19.01 -9.81
CA THR A 394 -22.97 -19.85 -9.48
C THR A 394 -22.73 -21.31 -9.85
N LYS A 395 -22.32 -21.59 -11.09
CA LYS A 395 -22.01 -22.96 -11.55
C LYS A 395 -20.85 -23.59 -10.81
N PHE A 396 -19.85 -22.79 -10.44
CA PHE A 396 -18.75 -23.24 -9.60
C PHE A 396 -19.24 -23.72 -8.23
N CYS A 397 -20.06 -22.92 -7.54
CA CYS A 397 -20.66 -23.29 -6.26
C CYS A 397 -21.60 -24.49 -6.36
N GLU A 398 -22.50 -24.52 -7.35
CA GLU A 398 -23.40 -25.65 -7.61
C GLU A 398 -22.60 -26.94 -7.86
N GLY A 399 -21.52 -26.84 -8.64
CA GLY A 399 -20.59 -27.94 -8.87
C GLY A 399 -19.90 -28.45 -7.60
N MET A 400 -19.59 -27.58 -6.64
CA MET A 400 -19.08 -27.97 -5.31
C MET A 400 -20.15 -28.73 -4.51
N TRP A 401 -21.36 -28.18 -4.40
CA TRP A 401 -22.44 -28.80 -3.63
C TRP A 401 -22.91 -30.12 -4.23
N GLU A 402 -22.93 -30.25 -5.56
CA GLU A 402 -23.28 -31.51 -6.22
C GLU A 402 -22.26 -32.62 -5.92
N ARG A 403 -20.95 -32.30 -5.94
CA ARG A 403 -19.90 -33.27 -5.57
C ARG A 403 -20.07 -33.77 -4.14
N GLU A 404 -20.44 -32.86 -3.24
CA GLU A 404 -20.56 -33.16 -1.83
C GLU A 404 -21.91 -33.83 -1.50
N ARG A 405 -23.00 -33.54 -2.23
CA ARG A 405 -24.25 -34.33 -2.23
C ARG A 405 -24.02 -35.79 -2.62
N GLY A 406 -23.06 -36.05 -3.52
CA GLY A 406 -22.69 -37.42 -3.89
C GLY A 406 -21.87 -38.16 -2.82
N ARG A 407 -21.19 -37.42 -1.93
CA ARG A 407 -20.32 -37.97 -0.87
C ARG A 407 -20.99 -38.01 0.50
N ARG A 408 -21.92 -37.08 0.75
CA ARG A 408 -22.60 -36.81 2.01
C ARG A 408 -24.07 -36.49 1.73
N LYS A 409 -24.97 -36.78 2.68
CA LYS A 409 -26.39 -36.41 2.56
C LYS A 409 -26.59 -34.94 2.92
N LEU A 410 -26.19 -34.03 2.02
CA LEU A 410 -26.51 -32.61 2.18
C LEU A 410 -28.03 -32.40 2.17
N THR A 411 -28.53 -31.56 3.07
CA THR A 411 -29.98 -31.40 3.33
C THR A 411 -30.60 -30.22 2.58
N LEU A 412 -29.82 -29.20 2.24
CA LEU A 412 -30.33 -28.00 1.56
C LEU A 412 -30.33 -28.13 0.04
N SER A 413 -31.27 -27.43 -0.58
CA SER A 413 -31.25 -27.11 -2.00
C SER A 413 -30.18 -26.05 -2.32
N ASP A 414 -29.80 -25.94 -3.60
CA ASP A 414 -28.81 -24.95 -4.05
C ASP A 414 -29.26 -23.51 -3.81
N SER A 415 -30.55 -23.23 -3.98
CA SER A 415 -31.13 -21.93 -3.62
C SER A 415 -31.00 -21.63 -2.13
N GLN A 416 -31.16 -22.63 -1.27
CA GLN A 416 -31.05 -22.47 0.18
C GLN A 416 -29.58 -22.27 0.61
N TYR A 417 -28.64 -22.98 -0.02
CA TYR A 417 -27.21 -22.73 0.19
C TYR A 417 -26.83 -21.31 -0.25
N MET A 418 -27.28 -20.87 -1.43
CA MET A 418 -27.07 -19.49 -1.90
C MET A 418 -27.57 -18.47 -0.86
N LEU A 419 -28.80 -18.63 -0.36
CA LEU A 419 -29.37 -17.75 0.67
C LEU A 419 -28.51 -17.73 1.94
N ALA A 420 -28.09 -18.90 2.42
CA ALA A 420 -27.26 -19.00 3.62
C ALA A 420 -25.91 -18.28 3.45
N TYR A 421 -25.21 -18.48 2.31
CA TYR A 421 -23.93 -17.82 2.06
C TYR A 421 -24.04 -16.31 1.87
N GLU A 422 -25.17 -15.80 1.37
CA GLU A 422 -25.43 -14.37 1.31
C GLU A 422 -25.47 -13.75 2.73
N ALA A 423 -26.17 -14.35 3.67
CA ALA A 423 -26.18 -13.87 5.06
C ALA A 423 -24.82 -14.00 5.75
N ILE A 424 -24.15 -15.13 5.57
CA ILE A 424 -22.79 -15.40 6.06
C ILE A 424 -21.81 -14.36 5.50
N SER A 425 -21.96 -13.92 4.24
CA SER A 425 -21.08 -12.90 3.68
C SER A 425 -21.14 -11.56 4.42
N ALA A 426 -22.31 -11.16 4.93
CA ALA A 426 -22.40 -9.97 5.78
C ALA A 426 -21.67 -10.15 7.11
N ALA A 427 -21.82 -11.31 7.74
CA ALA A 427 -21.08 -11.63 8.96
C ALA A 427 -19.55 -11.65 8.74
N VAL A 428 -19.08 -12.15 7.59
CA VAL A 428 -17.66 -12.05 7.21
C VAL A 428 -17.23 -10.61 6.93
N VAL A 429 -18.09 -9.78 6.34
CA VAL A 429 -17.75 -8.35 6.16
C VAL A 429 -17.65 -7.63 7.50
N ASP A 430 -18.52 -7.95 8.45
CA ASP A 430 -18.57 -7.33 9.78
C ASP A 430 -17.44 -7.79 10.71
N SER A 431 -17.36 -9.10 10.92
CA SER A 431 -16.53 -9.72 11.95
C SER A 431 -15.25 -10.31 11.38
N GLN A 432 -15.06 -10.22 10.06
CA GLN A 432 -13.99 -10.86 9.26
C GLN A 432 -13.94 -12.39 9.34
N ARG A 433 -14.65 -12.99 10.28
CA ARG A 433 -14.67 -14.40 10.66
C ARG A 433 -16.04 -14.75 11.21
N ILE A 434 -16.38 -16.03 11.12
CA ILE A 434 -17.63 -16.55 11.67
C ILE A 434 -17.31 -17.62 12.71
N ASP A 435 -17.84 -17.42 13.92
CA ASP A 435 -17.94 -18.48 14.91
C ASP A 435 -19.07 -19.45 14.51
N PRO A 436 -18.80 -20.77 14.47
CA PRO A 436 -19.83 -21.80 14.28
C PRO A 436 -21.13 -21.58 15.04
N ASN A 437 -21.02 -21.13 16.29
CA ASN A 437 -22.13 -21.03 17.21
C ASN A 437 -23.03 -19.82 16.90
N GLU A 438 -22.52 -18.86 16.13
CA GLU A 438 -23.24 -17.63 15.77
C GLU A 438 -23.93 -17.72 14.41
N VAL A 439 -23.70 -18.80 13.64
CA VAL A 439 -24.25 -18.96 12.29
C VAL A 439 -25.77 -18.81 12.26
N SER A 440 -26.49 -19.44 13.18
CA SER A 440 -27.95 -19.31 13.27
C SER A 440 -28.37 -17.86 13.53
N SER A 441 -27.66 -17.16 14.42
CA SER A 441 -27.92 -15.76 14.73
C SER A 441 -27.69 -14.87 13.51
N TYR A 442 -26.64 -15.10 12.72
CA TYR A 442 -26.40 -14.35 11.49
C TYR A 442 -27.46 -14.62 10.41
N LEU A 443 -27.91 -15.87 10.27
CA LEU A 443 -29.00 -16.20 9.35
C LEU A 443 -30.28 -15.44 9.73
N GLU A 444 -30.70 -15.51 11.00
CA GLU A 444 -31.88 -14.79 11.50
C GLU A 444 -31.75 -13.28 11.31
N LEU A 445 -30.57 -12.75 11.63
CA LEU A 445 -30.28 -11.33 11.60
C LEU A 445 -30.27 -10.73 10.18
N TYR A 446 -29.86 -11.47 9.15
CA TYR A 446 -29.74 -10.98 7.77
C TYR A 446 -30.84 -11.47 6.81
N LEU A 447 -31.54 -12.57 7.13
CA LEU A 447 -32.58 -13.15 6.28
C LEU A 447 -34.00 -13.07 6.88
N GLY A 448 -34.15 -12.78 8.17
CA GLY A 448 -35.47 -12.66 8.81
C GLY A 448 -36.29 -13.94 8.70
N GLU A 449 -37.50 -13.87 8.12
CA GLU A 449 -38.41 -15.02 8.01
C GLU A 449 -37.83 -16.17 7.16
N ASP A 450 -37.00 -15.87 6.16
CA ASP A 450 -36.33 -16.88 5.33
C ASP A 450 -35.34 -17.72 6.17
N ALA A 451 -34.79 -17.15 7.25
CA ALA A 451 -33.92 -17.86 8.16
C ALA A 451 -34.65 -18.97 8.90
N HIS A 452 -35.91 -18.75 9.30
CA HIS A 452 -36.68 -19.75 10.03
C HIS A 452 -36.92 -21.01 9.20
N GLN A 453 -37.16 -20.85 7.89
CA GLN A 453 -37.29 -21.99 6.97
C GLN A 453 -35.97 -22.73 6.78
N LEU A 454 -34.86 -22.00 6.67
CA LEU A 454 -33.51 -22.57 6.58
C LEU A 454 -33.16 -23.35 7.85
N ILE A 455 -33.30 -22.74 9.02
CA ILE A 455 -32.96 -23.35 10.32
C ILE A 455 -33.86 -24.55 10.62
N ALA A 456 -35.15 -24.48 10.28
CA ALA A 456 -36.08 -25.60 10.47
C ALA A 456 -35.69 -26.84 9.64
N ALA A 457 -35.04 -26.67 8.49
CA ALA A 457 -34.56 -27.77 7.65
C ALA A 457 -33.42 -28.59 8.31
N PHE A 458 -32.81 -28.10 9.40
CA PHE A 458 -31.65 -28.72 10.07
C PHE A 458 -31.95 -29.44 11.38
N SER A 459 -33.22 -29.75 11.66
CA SER A 459 -33.72 -30.53 12.82
C SER A 459 -32.68 -30.93 13.90
N GLN A 460 -32.71 -30.20 15.02
CA GLN A 460 -32.20 -30.52 16.37
C GLN A 460 -30.70 -30.43 16.72
N GLN A 461 -29.74 -30.18 15.81
CA GLN A 461 -28.37 -29.83 16.23
C GLN A 461 -27.74 -28.76 15.32
N SER A 462 -27.50 -27.56 15.87
CA SER A 462 -26.80 -26.43 15.22
C SER A 462 -25.46 -26.85 14.59
N ASP A 463 -24.77 -27.82 15.21
CA ASP A 463 -23.51 -28.39 14.72
C ASP A 463 -23.62 -29.06 13.35
N SER A 464 -24.81 -29.50 12.92
CA SER A 464 -25.02 -30.19 11.63
C SER A 464 -25.15 -29.20 10.46
N LEU A 465 -25.95 -28.14 10.64
CA LEU A 465 -26.07 -27.02 9.68
C LEU A 465 -24.71 -26.41 9.37
N PHE A 466 -23.94 -26.18 10.42
CA PHE A 466 -22.62 -25.62 10.32
C PHE A 466 -21.64 -26.50 9.55
N LYS A 467 -21.61 -27.80 9.88
CA LYS A 467 -20.77 -28.78 9.15
C LYS A 467 -21.13 -28.85 7.68
N ASP A 468 -22.40 -28.65 7.33
CA ASP A 468 -22.85 -28.66 5.94
C ASP A 468 -22.46 -27.37 5.19
N LEU A 469 -22.50 -26.20 5.84
CA LEU A 469 -22.04 -24.93 5.25
C LEU A 469 -20.51 -24.86 5.10
N ALA A 470 -19.77 -25.49 6.00
CA ALA A 470 -18.32 -25.59 5.98
C ALA A 470 -17.75 -26.41 4.79
N ILE A 471 -18.62 -27.05 4.00
CA ILE A 471 -18.25 -27.92 2.87
C ILE A 471 -18.22 -27.16 1.53
N GLY A 472 -18.87 -26.00 1.46
CA GLY A 472 -18.93 -25.16 0.26
C GLY A 472 -17.77 -24.14 0.19
N PRO A 473 -18.02 -22.90 -0.26
CA PRO A 473 -17.00 -21.87 -0.46
C PRO A 473 -16.32 -21.35 0.81
N LEU A 474 -16.51 -22.00 1.97
CA LEU A 474 -15.92 -21.63 3.25
C LEU A 474 -14.76 -22.57 3.61
N THR A 475 -13.75 -22.03 4.27
CA THR A 475 -12.64 -22.80 4.84
C THR A 475 -12.52 -22.54 6.33
N GLY A 476 -12.24 -23.61 7.09
CA GLY A 476 -11.99 -23.53 8.52
C GLY A 476 -10.52 -23.26 8.83
N ARG A 477 -10.24 -22.25 9.66
CA ARG A 477 -8.96 -22.00 10.31
C ARG A 477 -9.17 -21.71 11.79
N GLY A 478 -8.47 -22.42 12.68
CA GLY A 478 -8.50 -22.12 14.13
C GLY A 478 -9.87 -22.27 14.81
N GLY A 479 -10.80 -23.03 14.25
CA GLY A 479 -12.17 -23.17 14.78
C GLY A 479 -13.18 -22.14 14.26
N GLN A 480 -12.73 -21.20 13.43
CA GLN A 480 -13.56 -20.17 12.78
C GLN A 480 -13.51 -20.31 11.25
N PHE A 481 -14.44 -19.66 10.54
CA PHE A 481 -14.60 -19.81 9.09
C PHE A 481 -14.48 -18.49 8.34
N VAL A 482 -13.90 -18.58 7.15
CA VAL A 482 -13.77 -17.51 6.16
C VAL A 482 -14.04 -18.07 4.76
N PHE A 483 -14.40 -17.22 3.80
CA PHE A 483 -14.50 -17.65 2.41
C PHE A 483 -13.13 -18.08 1.86
N GLU A 484 -13.12 -19.10 1.00
CA GLU A 484 -11.93 -19.55 0.26
C GLU A 484 -11.24 -18.41 -0.49
N HIS A 485 -12.04 -17.45 -0.95
CA HIS A 485 -11.55 -16.27 -1.64
C HIS A 485 -12.52 -15.09 -1.43
N GLU A 486 -11.96 -13.89 -1.32
CA GLU A 486 -12.68 -12.61 -1.23
C GLU A 486 -13.68 -12.34 -2.37
N ILE A 487 -13.49 -13.00 -3.52
CA ILE A 487 -14.39 -12.91 -4.68
C ILE A 487 -15.71 -13.61 -4.40
N LEU A 488 -15.67 -14.73 -3.68
CA LEU A 488 -16.86 -15.45 -3.27
C LEU A 488 -17.62 -14.62 -2.24
N SER A 489 -16.91 -14.09 -1.23
CA SER A 489 -17.49 -13.15 -0.26
C SER A 489 -18.14 -11.95 -0.96
N GLY A 490 -17.43 -11.31 -1.89
CA GLY A 490 -17.94 -10.17 -2.66
C GLY A 490 -19.18 -10.51 -3.50
N PHE A 491 -19.17 -11.67 -4.16
CA PHE A 491 -20.31 -12.15 -4.94
C PHE A 491 -21.55 -12.38 -4.08
N PHE A 492 -21.43 -13.06 -2.94
CA PHE A 492 -22.54 -13.30 -2.03
C PHE A 492 -23.03 -12.00 -1.38
N PHE A 493 -22.12 -11.11 -0.98
CA PHE A 493 -22.47 -9.84 -0.36
C PHE A 493 -23.20 -8.92 -1.35
N ALA A 494 -22.74 -8.85 -2.60
CA ALA A 494 -23.42 -8.10 -3.66
C ALA A 494 -24.86 -8.60 -3.90
N ARG A 495 -25.08 -9.92 -3.83
CA ARG A 495 -26.42 -10.51 -3.94
C ARG A 495 -27.30 -10.19 -2.73
N LEU A 496 -26.73 -10.22 -1.52
CA LEU A 496 -27.44 -9.79 -0.31
C LEU A 496 -27.87 -8.33 -0.41
N LEU A 497 -26.96 -7.44 -0.85
CA LEU A 497 -27.24 -6.01 -1.07
C LEU A 497 -28.35 -5.82 -2.10
N ALA A 498 -28.25 -6.49 -3.25
CA ALA A 498 -29.26 -6.42 -4.30
C ALA A 498 -30.63 -6.96 -3.85
N ARG A 499 -30.67 -8.01 -3.02
CA ARG A 499 -31.92 -8.49 -2.39
C ARG A 499 -32.48 -7.46 -1.41
N ASN A 500 -31.66 -6.94 -0.50
CA ASN A 500 -32.10 -5.94 0.47
C ASN A 500 -32.59 -4.66 -0.22
N LEU A 501 -31.98 -4.28 -1.33
CA LEU A 501 -32.44 -3.18 -2.18
C LEU A 501 -33.81 -3.48 -2.81
N ARG A 502 -34.00 -4.68 -3.35
CA ARG A 502 -35.27 -5.12 -3.96
C ARG A 502 -36.41 -5.18 -2.94
N ASP A 503 -36.13 -5.77 -1.78
CA ASP A 503 -37.12 -6.10 -0.75
C ASP A 503 -37.30 -4.98 0.28
N ARG A 504 -36.54 -3.88 0.15
CA ARG A 504 -36.48 -2.76 1.12
C ARG A 504 -36.15 -3.25 2.53
N GLY A 505 -35.13 -4.09 2.62
CA GLY A 505 -34.70 -4.68 3.89
C GLY A 505 -34.35 -3.58 4.91
N PRO A 506 -34.77 -3.70 6.18
CA PRO A 506 -34.58 -2.67 7.19
C PRO A 506 -33.10 -2.36 7.48
N ARG A 507 -32.20 -3.29 7.15
CA ARG A 507 -30.75 -3.18 7.36
C ARG A 507 -29.98 -2.80 6.09
N PHE A 508 -30.66 -2.46 4.99
CA PHE A 508 -30.00 -2.04 3.76
C PHE A 508 -29.02 -0.88 4.01
N ARG A 509 -29.42 0.14 4.77
CA ARG A 509 -28.55 1.26 5.15
C ARG A 509 -27.32 0.82 5.93
N GLU A 510 -27.49 -0.10 6.87
CA GLU A 510 -26.40 -0.60 7.71
C GLU A 510 -25.38 -1.35 6.85
N LEU A 511 -25.84 -2.32 6.06
CA LEU A 511 -25.03 -3.09 5.13
C LEU A 511 -24.32 -2.20 4.09
N TRP A 512 -24.96 -1.11 3.71
CA TRP A 512 -24.42 -0.18 2.72
C TRP A 512 -23.38 0.78 3.30
N ASN A 513 -23.63 1.29 4.51
CA ASN A 513 -22.79 2.29 5.17
C ASN A 513 -21.47 1.71 5.69
N GLN A 514 -21.29 0.40 5.73
CA GLN A 514 -20.07 -0.27 6.18
C GLN A 514 -18.83 -0.07 5.28
N HIS A 515 -18.81 0.98 4.43
CA HIS A 515 -17.92 1.10 3.27
C HIS A 515 -17.98 -0.17 2.43
N ILE A 516 -18.87 -0.20 1.42
CA ILE A 516 -19.12 -1.41 0.61
C ILE A 516 -17.84 -2.19 0.38
N TYR A 517 -17.85 -3.40 0.94
CA TYR A 517 -16.78 -4.37 0.86
C TYR A 517 -16.30 -4.44 -0.59
N GLU A 518 -15.10 -3.92 -0.85
CA GLU A 518 -14.65 -3.59 -2.21
C GLU A 518 -14.84 -4.73 -3.23
N PRO A 519 -14.62 -6.01 -2.89
CA PRO A 519 -14.87 -7.12 -3.82
C PRO A 519 -16.32 -7.21 -4.32
N ALA A 520 -17.30 -6.73 -3.55
CA ALA A 520 -18.71 -6.75 -3.92
C ALA A 520 -19.05 -5.80 -5.08
N TRP A 521 -18.29 -4.72 -5.25
CA TRP A 521 -18.52 -3.76 -6.35
C TRP A 521 -18.48 -4.42 -7.72
N GLN A 522 -17.60 -5.40 -7.88
CA GLN A 522 -17.41 -6.11 -9.14
C GLN A 522 -18.61 -6.98 -9.54
N PHE A 523 -19.52 -7.26 -8.61
CA PHE A 523 -20.67 -8.15 -8.82
C PHE A 523 -22.01 -7.42 -8.67
N LEU A 524 -22.03 -6.27 -8.00
CA LEU A 524 -23.25 -5.55 -7.69
C LEU A 524 -24.10 -5.22 -8.94
N PRO A 525 -23.52 -4.76 -10.08
CA PRO A 525 -24.32 -4.50 -11.27
C PRO A 525 -25.03 -5.75 -11.81
N GLU A 526 -24.32 -6.88 -11.88
CA GLU A 526 -24.89 -8.16 -12.35
C GLU A 526 -25.92 -8.72 -11.35
N ALA A 527 -25.65 -8.61 -10.04
CA ALA A 527 -26.56 -9.04 -8.99
C ALA A 527 -27.87 -8.25 -9.01
N ILE A 528 -27.79 -6.93 -9.19
CA ILE A 528 -28.94 -6.06 -9.37
C ILE A 528 -29.68 -6.41 -10.65
N ALA A 529 -29.00 -6.57 -11.78
CA ALA A 529 -29.62 -6.97 -13.05
C ALA A 529 -30.36 -8.32 -12.96
N ALA A 530 -29.88 -9.24 -12.13
CA ALA A 530 -30.49 -10.55 -11.92
C ALA A 530 -31.71 -10.52 -10.99
N LEU A 531 -31.71 -9.67 -9.96
CA LEU A 531 -32.74 -9.65 -8.92
C LEU A 531 -33.78 -8.54 -9.09
N ILE A 532 -33.42 -7.43 -9.75
CA ILE A 532 -34.25 -6.26 -9.99
C ILE A 532 -34.50 -6.14 -11.49
N PRO A 533 -35.78 -6.08 -11.95
CA PRO A 533 -36.10 -5.95 -13.37
C PRO A 533 -35.36 -4.79 -14.04
N GLN A 534 -34.98 -4.97 -15.32
CA GLN A 534 -34.34 -3.95 -16.18
C GLN A 534 -35.29 -2.83 -16.63
N ASP A 535 -36.36 -2.57 -15.87
CA ASP A 535 -37.30 -1.49 -16.16
C ASP A 535 -36.76 -0.19 -15.56
N ASP A 536 -36.32 0.73 -16.42
CA ASP A 536 -35.76 2.03 -16.03
C ASP A 536 -36.72 2.80 -15.13
N ARG A 537 -38.03 2.73 -15.38
CA ARG A 537 -39.04 3.39 -14.54
C ARG A 537 -39.02 2.84 -13.11
N ARG A 538 -38.94 1.52 -12.95
CA ARG A 538 -38.90 0.89 -11.63
C ARG A 538 -37.60 1.19 -10.90
N ARG A 539 -36.47 1.28 -11.63
CA ARG A 539 -35.18 1.67 -11.06
C ARG A 539 -35.16 3.13 -10.63
N GLU A 540 -35.75 4.03 -11.41
CA GLU A 540 -35.99 5.42 -11.03
C GLU A 540 -36.87 5.51 -9.78
N GLU A 541 -37.97 4.77 -9.72
CA GLU A 541 -38.86 4.73 -8.54
C GLU A 541 -38.11 4.23 -7.27
N ILE A 542 -37.22 3.24 -7.41
CA ILE A 542 -36.35 2.78 -6.32
C ILE A 542 -35.39 3.89 -5.90
N LEU A 543 -34.69 4.52 -6.85
CA LEU A 543 -33.76 5.61 -6.57
C LEU A 543 -34.44 6.81 -5.92
N GLU A 544 -35.62 7.21 -6.37
CA GLU A 544 -36.40 8.30 -5.77
C GLU A 544 -36.89 7.94 -4.37
N SER A 545 -37.23 6.67 -4.11
CA SER A 545 -37.55 6.21 -2.76
C SER A 545 -36.32 6.27 -1.86
N LEU A 546 -35.19 5.72 -2.30
CA LEU A 546 -33.93 5.77 -1.56
C LEU A 546 -33.50 7.21 -1.31
N ALA A 547 -33.60 8.08 -2.31
CA ALA A 547 -33.28 9.49 -2.15
C ALA A 547 -34.18 10.12 -1.10
N ARG A 548 -35.49 9.82 -1.05
CA ARG A 548 -36.36 10.35 0.02
C ARG A 548 -35.97 9.85 1.40
N GLU A 549 -35.55 8.59 1.51
CA GLU A 549 -35.25 7.92 2.78
C GLU A 549 -33.83 8.23 3.31
N TYR A 550 -32.88 8.48 2.41
CA TYR A 550 -31.46 8.63 2.72
C TYR A 550 -30.90 9.95 2.19
N SER A 551 -30.18 10.67 3.03
CA SER A 551 -29.46 11.90 2.65
C SER A 551 -28.07 11.63 2.06
N ASP A 552 -27.59 10.39 2.18
CA ASP A 552 -26.24 9.98 1.76
C ASP A 552 -26.16 9.85 0.23
N GLY A 553 -25.49 10.80 -0.42
CA GLY A 553 -25.33 10.76 -1.87
C GLY A 553 -24.28 9.77 -2.37
N LEU A 554 -23.37 9.26 -1.53
CA LEU A 554 -22.47 8.19 -1.94
C LEU A 554 -23.27 6.90 -2.20
N LEU A 555 -24.25 6.61 -1.33
CA LEU A 555 -25.20 5.52 -1.53
C LEU A 555 -25.95 5.65 -2.86
N LEU A 556 -26.54 6.82 -3.12
CA LEU A 556 -27.32 7.03 -4.35
C LEU A 556 -26.46 6.91 -5.61
N LEU A 557 -25.27 7.52 -5.62
CA LEU A 557 -24.33 7.43 -6.74
C LEU A 557 -23.98 5.98 -7.06
N ASN A 558 -23.69 5.22 -6.03
CA ASN A 558 -23.26 3.85 -6.15
C ASN A 558 -24.39 2.91 -6.62
N VAL A 559 -25.62 3.11 -6.15
CA VAL A 559 -26.79 2.39 -6.67
C VAL A 559 -27.01 2.72 -8.14
N ILE A 560 -26.79 3.98 -8.56
CA ILE A 560 -26.88 4.37 -9.98
C ILE A 560 -25.82 3.69 -10.83
N LYS A 561 -24.56 3.69 -10.36
CA LYS A 561 -23.45 2.97 -11.02
C LYS A 561 -23.83 1.50 -11.19
N ALA A 562 -24.38 0.89 -10.14
CA ALA A 562 -24.80 -0.51 -10.19
C ALA A 562 -26.03 -0.75 -11.09
N PHE A 563 -26.95 0.20 -11.21
CA PHE A 563 -28.03 0.12 -12.20
C PHE A 563 -27.55 0.37 -13.64
N GLY A 564 -26.34 0.92 -13.84
CA GLY A 564 -25.85 1.31 -15.16
C GLY A 564 -26.66 2.44 -15.80
N MET A 565 -27.31 3.27 -14.98
CA MET A 565 -28.19 4.34 -15.45
C MET A 565 -27.46 5.67 -15.52
N LYS A 566 -28.02 6.60 -16.30
CA LYS A 566 -27.61 8.02 -16.21
C LYS A 566 -28.01 8.58 -14.85
N ILE A 567 -27.18 9.46 -14.31
CA ILE A 567 -27.47 10.14 -13.05
C ILE A 567 -28.66 11.08 -13.27
N PRO A 568 -29.78 10.91 -12.53
CA PRO A 568 -30.92 11.80 -12.67
C PRO A 568 -30.56 13.24 -12.30
N VAL A 569 -31.03 14.20 -13.10
CA VAL A 569 -30.69 15.62 -12.99
C VAL A 569 -30.87 16.16 -11.56
N LYS A 570 -31.93 15.76 -10.86
CA LYS A 570 -32.28 16.33 -9.53
C LYS A 570 -31.91 15.45 -8.35
N LEU A 571 -31.14 14.38 -8.58
CA LEU A 571 -30.91 13.37 -7.54
C LEU A 571 -30.24 13.96 -6.29
N PHE A 572 -29.23 14.80 -6.49
CA PHE A 572 -28.44 15.36 -5.41
C PHE A 572 -28.97 16.70 -4.90
N GLU A 573 -30.05 17.24 -5.46
CA GLU A 573 -30.65 18.53 -5.10
C GLU A 573 -31.12 18.52 -3.63
N GLY A 574 -30.63 19.47 -2.82
CA GLY A 574 -31.02 19.64 -1.42
C GLY A 574 -30.42 18.62 -0.44
N ARG A 575 -29.33 17.94 -0.81
CA ARG A 575 -28.74 16.82 -0.04
C ARG A 575 -27.47 17.21 0.70
N VAL A 576 -27.15 16.47 1.76
CA VAL A 576 -25.88 16.60 2.50
C VAL A 576 -24.92 15.53 1.98
N LEU A 577 -23.87 15.95 1.29
CA LEU A 577 -22.81 15.11 0.75
C LEU A 577 -21.57 15.29 1.60
N SER A 578 -21.15 14.23 2.28
CA SER A 578 -19.95 14.22 3.11
C SER A 578 -19.06 13.04 2.74
N ASN A 579 -17.76 13.27 2.53
CA ASN A 579 -16.78 12.22 2.17
C ASN A 579 -17.14 11.45 0.89
N VAL A 580 -17.63 12.16 -0.13
CA VAL A 580 -18.09 11.55 -1.39
C VAL A 580 -17.03 11.76 -2.47
N ILE A 581 -16.64 10.68 -3.16
CA ILE A 581 -15.76 10.76 -4.33
C ILE A 581 -16.55 10.39 -5.58
N PHE A 582 -16.76 11.38 -6.43
CA PHE A 582 -17.24 11.22 -7.80
C PHE A 582 -16.03 10.99 -8.70
N ASP A 583 -15.86 9.76 -9.18
CA ASP A 583 -14.79 9.41 -10.11
C ASP A 583 -15.28 8.47 -11.21
N ALA A 584 -14.64 8.61 -12.37
CA ALA A 584 -14.80 7.74 -13.53
C ALA A 584 -14.31 6.32 -13.21
N GLU A 585 -14.99 5.32 -13.75
CA GLU A 585 -14.55 3.92 -13.63
C GLU A 585 -13.27 3.68 -14.45
N GLU A 586 -12.56 2.61 -14.12
CA GLU A 586 -11.35 2.21 -14.83
C GLU A 586 -11.65 1.94 -16.32
N GLY A 587 -11.01 2.71 -17.21
CA GLY A 587 -11.26 2.69 -18.65
C GLY A 587 -12.23 3.76 -19.17
N GLN A 588 -12.97 4.46 -18.29
CA GLN A 588 -13.71 5.65 -18.65
C GLN A 588 -12.84 6.89 -18.55
N ARG A 589 -12.95 7.80 -19.52
CA ARG A 589 -12.19 9.06 -19.51
C ARG A 589 -12.77 10.06 -18.51
N LEU A 590 -14.11 10.19 -18.46
CA LEU A 590 -14.82 11.09 -17.56
C LEU A 590 -16.12 10.46 -17.05
N LEU A 591 -16.46 10.68 -15.77
CA LEU A 591 -17.79 10.43 -15.20
C LEU A 591 -18.73 11.54 -15.65
N ASP A 592 -19.84 11.20 -16.30
CA ASP A 592 -20.78 12.20 -16.80
C ASP A 592 -21.69 12.75 -15.69
N LEU A 593 -21.37 13.95 -15.20
CA LEU A 593 -22.20 14.74 -14.30
C LEU A 593 -22.82 15.95 -14.99
N SER A 594 -22.81 15.98 -16.34
CA SER A 594 -23.31 17.13 -17.08
C SER A 594 -24.79 17.38 -16.81
N GLU A 595 -25.13 18.65 -16.63
CA GLU A 595 -26.49 19.13 -16.29
C GLU A 595 -27.08 18.55 -14.99
N VAL A 596 -26.32 17.81 -14.16
CA VAL A 596 -26.77 17.36 -12.84
C VAL A 596 -26.87 18.56 -11.88
N SER A 597 -27.88 18.57 -11.03
CA SER A 597 -28.14 19.60 -10.02
C SER A 597 -27.72 19.13 -8.63
N PHE A 598 -26.80 19.89 -8.05
CA PHE A 598 -26.43 19.92 -6.64
C PHE A 598 -26.99 21.19 -5.98
N ASP A 599 -28.09 21.74 -6.53
CA ASP A 599 -28.68 22.96 -6.00
C ASP A 599 -29.17 22.74 -4.56
N ARG A 600 -28.93 23.72 -3.67
CA ARG A 600 -29.31 23.69 -2.24
C ARG A 600 -28.65 22.57 -1.43
N SER A 601 -27.62 21.92 -1.95
CA SER A 601 -26.92 20.82 -1.30
C SER A 601 -25.80 21.31 -0.39
N GLU A 602 -25.43 20.54 0.63
CA GLU A 602 -24.27 20.79 1.49
C GLU A 602 -23.14 19.85 1.07
N LEU A 603 -21.97 20.39 0.74
CA LEU A 603 -20.83 19.65 0.18
C LEU A 603 -19.64 19.76 1.13
N HIS A 604 -19.28 18.67 1.80
CA HIS A 604 -18.17 18.59 2.74
C HIS A 604 -17.26 17.40 2.39
N ASP A 605 -15.96 17.62 2.24
CA ASP A 605 -15.01 16.59 1.78
C ASP A 605 -15.48 15.86 0.51
N VAL A 606 -15.97 16.62 -0.47
CA VAL A 606 -16.44 16.05 -1.75
C VAL A 606 -15.35 16.17 -2.80
N THR A 607 -14.95 15.06 -3.39
CA THR A 607 -13.99 15.03 -4.50
C THR A 607 -14.71 14.74 -5.81
N PHE A 608 -14.53 15.60 -6.80
CA PHE A 608 -14.86 15.36 -8.20
C PHE A 608 -13.57 15.08 -8.93
N ALA A 609 -13.27 13.81 -9.22
CA ALA A 609 -12.13 13.38 -10.00
C ALA A 609 -12.60 12.93 -11.39
N ARG A 610 -11.92 13.36 -12.45
CA ARG A 610 -12.23 12.95 -13.84
C ARG A 610 -13.73 13.03 -14.14
N CYS A 611 -14.38 14.12 -13.78
CA CYS A 611 -15.82 14.32 -14.02
C CYS A 611 -16.06 15.30 -15.18
N ASN A 612 -17.15 15.12 -15.91
CA ASN A 612 -17.70 16.14 -16.79
C ASN A 612 -18.71 16.98 -16.01
N LEU A 613 -18.31 18.19 -15.62
CA LEU A 613 -19.13 19.14 -14.86
C LEU A 613 -19.81 20.19 -15.75
N THR A 614 -19.88 19.94 -17.07
CA THR A 614 -20.48 20.90 -18.02
C THR A 614 -21.97 21.08 -17.71
N GLY A 615 -22.37 22.31 -17.39
CA GLY A 615 -23.76 22.66 -17.12
C GLY A 615 -24.30 22.21 -15.76
N THR A 616 -23.50 21.46 -14.98
CA THR A 616 -23.82 21.03 -13.62
C THR A 616 -24.13 22.24 -12.74
N SER A 617 -25.23 22.22 -11.99
CA SER A 617 -25.71 23.37 -11.21
C SER A 617 -25.41 23.18 -9.72
N PHE A 618 -24.91 24.23 -9.07
CA PHE A 618 -24.60 24.30 -7.64
C PHE A 618 -25.27 25.52 -6.99
N LYS A 619 -26.44 25.92 -7.48
CA LYS A 619 -27.15 27.12 -7.02
C LYS A 619 -27.58 26.92 -5.57
N SER A 620 -27.24 27.89 -4.75
CA SER A 620 -27.50 27.91 -3.31
C SER A 620 -26.91 26.71 -2.57
N ALA A 621 -25.93 26.02 -3.16
CA ALA A 621 -25.17 25.00 -2.48
C ALA A 621 -24.28 25.62 -1.38
N ARG A 622 -24.09 24.88 -0.29
CA ARG A 622 -23.18 25.22 0.80
C ARG A 622 -21.88 24.44 0.63
N ILE A 623 -20.76 25.15 0.54
CA ILE A 623 -19.45 24.58 0.22
C ILE A 623 -18.57 24.57 1.48
N GLY A 624 -18.19 23.38 1.93
CA GLY A 624 -17.12 23.14 2.91
C GLY A 624 -15.82 22.84 2.17
N LYS A 625 -15.33 21.59 2.28
CA LYS A 625 -14.15 21.13 1.56
C LYS A 625 -14.52 20.43 0.23
N ILE A 626 -14.04 20.94 -0.89
CA ILE A 626 -14.27 20.35 -2.22
C ILE A 626 -12.95 20.21 -2.95
N LYS A 627 -12.75 19.08 -3.61
CA LYS A 627 -11.61 18.84 -4.51
C LYS A 627 -12.10 18.58 -5.93
N ILE A 628 -11.48 19.22 -6.91
CA ILE A 628 -11.78 19.06 -8.34
C ILE A 628 -10.50 18.66 -9.05
N ASP A 629 -10.42 17.42 -9.49
CA ASP A 629 -9.21 16.79 -10.01
C ASP A 629 -9.42 16.33 -11.45
N ASN A 630 -8.71 16.95 -12.39
CA ASN A 630 -8.71 16.58 -13.81
C ASN A 630 -10.13 16.49 -14.44
N CYS A 631 -11.03 17.37 -14.01
CA CYS A 631 -12.41 17.45 -14.52
C CYS A 631 -12.53 18.31 -15.78
N GLN A 632 -13.50 17.98 -16.62
CA GLN A 632 -14.02 18.91 -17.63
C GLN A 632 -14.94 19.92 -16.95
N LEU A 633 -14.60 21.20 -17.06
CA LEU A 633 -15.21 22.32 -16.33
C LEU A 633 -16.38 22.94 -17.10
N GLY A 634 -17.12 23.83 -16.44
CA GLY A 634 -18.34 24.45 -16.98
C GLY A 634 -19.55 24.40 -16.03
N ALA A 635 -19.31 24.28 -14.73
CA ALA A 635 -20.36 24.24 -13.72
C ALA A 635 -21.02 25.63 -13.53
N LYS A 636 -22.23 25.67 -12.98
CA LYS A 636 -22.99 26.89 -12.73
C LYS A 636 -23.09 27.09 -11.22
N PHE A 637 -22.39 28.09 -10.69
CA PHE A 637 -22.49 28.50 -9.29
C PHE A 637 -23.33 29.77 -9.14
N ASP A 638 -23.79 30.05 -7.92
CA ASP A 638 -24.35 31.36 -7.59
C ASP A 638 -23.27 32.45 -7.67
N GLU A 639 -23.70 33.72 -7.81
CA GLU A 639 -22.78 34.87 -7.72
C GLU A 639 -22.11 34.97 -6.34
N ASN A 640 -22.77 34.44 -5.30
CA ASN A 640 -22.26 34.43 -3.94
C ASN A 640 -22.59 33.08 -3.26
N PRO A 641 -21.80 32.02 -3.52
CA PRO A 641 -22.03 30.70 -2.95
C PRO A 641 -21.85 30.74 -1.44
N ALA A 642 -22.69 29.99 -0.72
CA ALA A 642 -22.61 29.92 0.74
C ALA A 642 -21.41 29.06 1.14
N ILE A 643 -20.53 29.59 1.99
CA ILE A 643 -19.36 28.88 2.51
C ILE A 643 -19.72 28.36 3.91
N MET A 644 -19.49 27.07 4.17
CA MET A 644 -19.96 26.42 5.41
C MET A 644 -19.19 26.88 6.66
N SER A 645 -17.91 27.20 6.51
CA SER A 645 -16.98 27.47 7.61
C SER A 645 -15.71 28.18 7.13
N GLU A 646 -14.90 28.69 8.06
CA GLU A 646 -13.64 29.39 7.75
C GLU A 646 -12.53 28.45 7.22
N ASP A 647 -12.62 27.16 7.54
CA ASP A 647 -11.74 26.08 7.07
C ASP A 647 -12.22 25.44 5.76
N ALA A 648 -13.26 25.99 5.13
CA ALA A 648 -13.66 25.59 3.80
C ALA A 648 -12.49 25.76 2.82
N GLU A 649 -12.34 24.78 1.94
CA GLU A 649 -11.23 24.69 1.01
C GLU A 649 -11.75 24.20 -0.35
N LEU A 650 -11.30 24.84 -1.42
CA LEU A 650 -11.46 24.33 -2.77
C LEU A 650 -10.08 24.02 -3.34
N SER A 651 -9.80 22.75 -3.63
CA SER A 651 -8.57 22.31 -4.28
C SER A 651 -8.86 21.99 -5.75
N LEU A 652 -8.12 22.59 -6.67
CA LEU A 652 -8.24 22.40 -8.10
C LEU A 652 -6.95 21.81 -8.66
N ILE A 653 -7.01 20.57 -9.14
CA ILE A 653 -5.86 19.86 -9.71
C ILE A 653 -6.01 19.76 -11.22
N ARG A 654 -4.99 20.27 -11.94
CA ARG A 654 -4.91 20.22 -13.40
C ARG A 654 -3.51 19.79 -13.80
N ASP A 655 -3.41 18.74 -14.61
CA ASP A 655 -2.13 18.25 -15.15
C ASP A 655 -1.06 17.97 -14.06
N GLY A 656 -1.50 17.61 -12.85
CA GLY A 656 -0.65 17.31 -11.70
C GLY A 656 -0.24 18.52 -10.85
N GLU A 657 -0.66 19.74 -11.21
CA GLU A 657 -0.50 20.94 -10.39
C GLU A 657 -1.77 21.19 -9.55
N GLU A 658 -1.60 21.46 -8.26
CA GLU A 658 -2.69 21.72 -7.31
C GLU A 658 -2.74 23.20 -6.92
N GLU A 659 -3.88 23.84 -7.17
CA GLU A 659 -4.22 25.18 -6.70
C GLU A 659 -5.22 25.05 -5.55
N SER A 660 -4.91 25.61 -4.37
CA SER A 660 -5.83 25.60 -3.22
C SER A 660 -6.35 27.00 -2.93
N TYR A 661 -7.66 27.10 -2.69
CA TYR A 661 -8.39 28.32 -2.39
C TYR A 661 -9.07 28.15 -1.03
N VAL A 662 -8.85 29.06 -0.09
CA VAL A 662 -9.37 28.97 1.29
C VAL A 662 -10.22 30.18 1.64
N GLY A 663 -11.28 29.98 2.42
CA GLY A 663 -12.17 31.06 2.87
C GLY A 663 -12.80 31.82 1.69
N ASP A 664 -12.70 33.15 1.68
CA ASP A 664 -13.29 33.98 0.61
C ASP A 664 -12.66 33.74 -0.78
N GLU A 665 -11.45 33.19 -0.86
CA GLU A 665 -10.78 32.89 -2.13
C GLU A 665 -11.47 31.75 -2.90
N ILE A 666 -12.27 30.92 -2.22
CA ILE A 666 -13.08 29.88 -2.86
C ILE A 666 -13.93 30.46 -3.99
N LYS A 667 -14.46 31.67 -3.83
CA LYS A 667 -15.24 32.36 -4.87
C LYS A 667 -14.47 32.54 -6.18
N LEU A 668 -13.14 32.72 -6.11
CA LEU A 668 -12.28 32.83 -7.28
C LEU A 668 -12.12 31.47 -7.96
N GLY A 669 -11.82 30.42 -7.19
CA GLY A 669 -11.69 29.08 -7.74
C GLY A 669 -13.00 28.58 -8.37
N LEU A 670 -14.17 28.92 -7.80
CA LEU A 670 -15.47 28.54 -8.37
C LEU A 670 -15.77 29.22 -9.71
N ILE A 671 -15.26 30.44 -9.95
CA ILE A 671 -15.33 31.08 -11.27
C ILE A 671 -14.51 30.28 -12.29
N ASP A 672 -13.33 29.80 -11.90
CA ASP A 672 -12.48 28.99 -12.77
C ASP A 672 -13.09 27.62 -13.08
N VAL A 673 -13.81 27.03 -12.11
CA VAL A 673 -14.58 25.78 -12.30
C VAL A 673 -15.80 26.02 -13.20
N GLY A 674 -16.40 27.21 -13.13
CA GLY A 674 -17.58 27.55 -13.90
C GLY A 674 -17.34 27.78 -15.39
N GLY A 675 -16.08 27.73 -15.85
CA GLY A 675 -15.74 27.97 -17.25
C GLY A 675 -16.04 29.40 -17.71
N GLY A 676 -16.18 30.35 -16.77
CA GLY A 676 -16.32 31.74 -17.10
C GLY A 676 -15.14 32.17 -17.98
N GLU A 677 -15.41 32.81 -19.12
CA GLU A 677 -14.35 33.45 -19.91
C GLU A 677 -13.49 34.25 -18.94
N LYS A 678 -12.18 34.00 -18.94
CA LYS A 678 -11.18 34.79 -18.23
C LYS A 678 -11.31 36.24 -18.68
N LYS A 679 -12.26 36.99 -18.13
CA LYS A 679 -12.36 38.43 -18.30
C LYS A 679 -11.14 39.00 -17.60
N ASN A 680 -10.08 39.20 -18.39
CA ASN A 680 -8.92 40.07 -18.17
C ASN A 680 -8.77 40.53 -16.73
N LYS A 681 -8.41 39.62 -15.82
CA LYS A 681 -7.89 40.01 -14.53
C LYS A 681 -6.38 40.12 -14.67
N PRO A 682 -5.78 41.26 -14.31
CA PRO A 682 -4.33 41.39 -14.27
C PRO A 682 -3.80 40.30 -13.32
N ILE A 683 -2.98 39.40 -13.86
CA ILE A 683 -2.34 38.35 -13.07
C ILE A 683 -1.31 39.08 -12.20
N LYS A 684 -1.49 39.03 -10.88
CA LYS A 684 -0.51 39.63 -9.96
C LYS A 684 0.86 39.01 -10.25
N PRO A 685 1.92 39.81 -10.49
CA PRO A 685 3.25 39.27 -10.69
C PRO A 685 3.66 38.44 -9.46
N PRO A 686 4.20 37.23 -9.64
CA PRO A 686 4.53 36.33 -8.54
C PRO A 686 5.44 37.00 -7.50
N THR A 687 5.40 36.50 -6.26
CA THR A 687 6.20 37.07 -5.15
C THR A 687 7.71 36.83 -5.32
N ASN A 688 8.09 35.81 -6.08
CA ASN A 688 9.47 35.38 -6.37
C ASN A 688 9.93 35.69 -7.82
N MET A 689 9.50 36.83 -8.38
CA MET A 689 9.82 37.26 -9.76
C MET A 689 11.30 37.14 -10.15
N ALA A 690 12.24 37.52 -9.27
CA ALA A 690 13.67 37.48 -9.60
C ALA A 690 14.19 36.04 -9.81
N GLU A 691 13.67 35.09 -9.03
CA GLU A 691 14.05 33.68 -9.15
C GLU A 691 13.53 33.10 -10.48
N LEU A 692 12.27 33.37 -10.82
CA LEU A 692 11.69 32.95 -12.10
C LEU A 692 12.36 33.60 -13.31
N ALA A 693 12.71 34.89 -13.21
CA ALA A 693 13.49 35.57 -14.23
C ALA A 693 14.85 34.89 -14.46
N THR A 694 15.52 34.46 -13.38
CA THR A 694 16.77 33.69 -13.46
C THR A 694 16.60 32.37 -14.22
N VAL A 695 15.52 31.63 -13.92
CA VAL A 695 15.20 30.38 -14.63
C VAL A 695 14.96 30.63 -16.12
N ILE A 696 14.27 31.72 -16.48
CA ILE A 696 14.01 32.10 -17.88
C ILE A 696 15.29 32.50 -18.60
N ILE A 697 16.17 33.26 -17.94
CA ILE A 697 17.50 33.62 -18.46
C ILE A 697 18.28 32.34 -18.78
N PHE A 698 18.32 31.37 -17.88
CA PHE A 698 19.03 30.11 -18.11
C PHE A 698 18.36 29.22 -19.16
N LYS A 699 17.03 29.10 -19.15
CA LYS A 699 16.27 28.42 -20.22
C LYS A 699 16.53 29.04 -21.60
N SER A 700 16.85 30.34 -21.65
CA SER A 700 17.19 31.02 -22.89
C SER A 700 18.47 30.52 -23.56
N LEU A 701 19.36 29.88 -22.79
CA LEU A 701 20.59 29.27 -23.30
C LEU A 701 20.33 27.92 -23.99
N PHE A 702 19.16 27.31 -23.81
CA PHE A 702 18.79 26.01 -24.36
C PHE A 702 17.73 26.13 -25.47
N LYS A 703 17.73 25.14 -26.36
CA LYS A 703 16.68 24.93 -27.36
C LYS A 703 15.42 24.44 -26.66
N SER A 704 14.30 24.42 -27.38
CA SER A 704 13.01 23.95 -26.87
C SER A 704 13.03 22.50 -26.35
N ASP A 705 14.02 21.69 -26.77
CA ASP A 705 14.22 20.33 -26.28
C ASP A 705 14.82 20.26 -24.87
N GLY A 706 15.30 21.38 -24.30
CA GLY A 706 15.95 21.43 -22.98
C GLY A 706 17.30 20.71 -22.90
N LEU A 707 17.80 20.18 -24.02
CA LEU A 707 18.99 19.31 -24.06
C LEU A 707 20.14 19.94 -24.85
N ARG A 708 19.85 20.80 -25.83
CA ARG A 708 20.86 21.40 -26.73
C ARG A 708 20.98 22.90 -26.53
N TRP A 709 22.17 23.46 -26.73
CA TRP A 709 22.42 24.91 -26.62
C TRP A 709 21.80 25.70 -27.79
N ASP A 710 21.18 26.84 -27.47
CA ASP A 710 20.50 27.76 -28.41
C ASP A 710 21.29 29.07 -28.65
N TYR A 711 22.49 29.20 -28.07
CA TYR A 711 23.46 30.30 -28.24
C TYR A 711 22.78 31.67 -28.49
N PRO A 712 21.92 32.16 -27.58
CA PRO A 712 21.09 33.32 -27.86
C PRO A 712 21.93 34.61 -27.93
N GLU A 713 21.53 35.54 -28.80
CA GLU A 713 21.91 36.94 -28.63
C GLU A 713 21.16 37.56 -27.44
N ILE A 714 21.71 38.62 -26.83
CA ILE A 714 21.10 39.30 -25.67
C ILE A 714 19.65 39.71 -25.95
N SER A 715 19.38 40.20 -27.16
CA SER A 715 18.03 40.58 -27.63
C SER A 715 17.02 39.43 -27.53
N LYS A 716 17.44 38.18 -27.71
CA LYS A 716 16.57 37.00 -27.60
C LYS A 716 16.22 36.69 -26.15
N ILE A 717 17.16 36.91 -25.22
CA ILE A 717 16.91 36.78 -23.76
C ILE A 717 15.94 37.87 -23.31
N GLU A 718 16.18 39.12 -23.71
CA GLU A 718 15.30 40.25 -23.44
C GLU A 718 13.88 40.00 -23.97
N ASN A 719 13.74 39.53 -25.22
CA ASN A 719 12.44 39.23 -25.81
C ASN A 719 11.68 38.12 -25.07
N ARG A 720 12.38 37.09 -24.56
CA ARG A 720 11.74 36.03 -23.76
C ARG A 720 11.29 36.56 -22.40
N LEU A 721 12.11 37.37 -21.72
CA LEU A 721 11.71 38.03 -20.48
C LEU A 721 10.52 38.98 -20.69
N ARG A 722 10.55 39.79 -21.76
CA ARG A 722 9.45 40.69 -22.12
C ARG A 722 8.15 39.93 -22.39
N ALA A 723 8.22 38.83 -23.15
CA ALA A 723 7.05 37.99 -23.42
C ALA A 723 6.48 37.37 -22.12
N TRP A 724 7.35 36.93 -21.22
CA TRP A 724 6.95 36.42 -19.91
C TRP A 724 6.32 37.51 -19.05
N ILE A 725 6.91 38.70 -18.96
CA ILE A 725 6.35 39.82 -18.18
C ILE A 725 4.99 40.27 -18.73
N LYS A 726 4.85 40.33 -20.06
CA LYS A 726 3.56 40.65 -20.72
C LYS A 726 2.44 39.69 -20.35
N SER A 727 2.76 38.43 -20.01
CA SER A 727 1.76 37.46 -19.58
C SER A 727 1.06 37.87 -18.28
N PHE A 728 1.67 38.74 -17.47
CA PHE A 728 1.06 39.30 -16.26
C PHE A 728 0.05 40.42 -16.53
N GLN A 729 -0.06 40.90 -17.78
CA GLN A 729 -0.98 41.98 -18.18
C GLN A 729 -0.82 43.26 -17.34
N VAL A 730 0.42 43.58 -16.95
CA VAL A 730 0.76 44.82 -16.24
C VAL A 730 0.73 46.04 -17.18
N SER A 731 0.69 47.26 -16.61
CA SER A 731 0.76 48.48 -17.44
C SER A 731 2.11 48.57 -18.18
N PRO A 732 2.18 49.28 -19.33
CA PRO A 732 3.41 49.41 -20.10
C PRO A 732 4.61 49.97 -19.31
N ASP A 733 4.34 50.87 -18.35
CA ASP A 733 5.37 51.44 -17.47
C ASP A 733 5.94 50.39 -16.52
N VAL A 734 5.06 49.59 -15.89
CA VAL A 734 5.46 48.48 -15.01
C VAL A 734 6.15 47.36 -15.80
N GLU A 735 5.72 47.08 -17.03
CA GLU A 735 6.40 46.15 -17.93
C GLU A 735 7.85 46.60 -18.18
N ALA A 736 8.05 47.88 -18.51
CA ALA A 736 9.37 48.45 -18.76
C ALA A 736 10.27 48.38 -17.52
N ASP A 737 9.74 48.67 -16.33
CA ASP A 737 10.47 48.61 -15.06
C ASP A 737 10.86 47.19 -14.66
N LEU A 738 9.94 46.23 -14.77
CA LEU A 738 10.20 44.82 -14.49
C LEU A 738 11.22 44.24 -15.47
N LEU A 739 11.13 44.63 -16.74
CA LEU A 739 12.09 44.19 -17.75
C LEU A 739 13.47 44.78 -17.48
N SER A 740 13.55 46.08 -17.16
CA SER A 740 14.82 46.71 -16.77
C SER A 740 15.47 45.99 -15.59
N SER A 741 14.69 45.72 -14.54
CA SER A 741 15.18 45.03 -13.34
C SER A 741 15.65 43.60 -13.63
N SER A 742 14.93 42.88 -14.50
CA SER A 742 15.31 41.53 -14.95
C SER A 742 16.58 41.54 -15.80
N MET A 743 16.77 42.57 -16.63
CA MET A 743 17.98 42.73 -17.44
C MET A 743 19.20 43.14 -16.61
N ASP A 744 19.01 43.87 -15.51
CA ASP A 744 20.10 44.14 -14.56
C ASP A 744 20.51 42.89 -13.79
N LEU A 745 19.54 42.04 -13.40
CA LEU A 745 19.82 40.71 -12.86
C LEU A 745 20.60 39.84 -13.85
N TYR A 746 20.24 39.86 -15.14
CA TYR A 746 21.00 39.17 -16.19
C TYR A 746 22.47 39.61 -16.23
N LYS A 747 22.76 40.92 -16.18
CA LYS A 747 24.14 41.44 -16.15
C LYS A 747 24.88 40.99 -14.89
N GLU A 748 24.19 40.94 -13.76
CA GLU A 748 24.76 40.46 -12.49
C GLU A 748 25.13 38.98 -12.58
N ILE A 749 24.27 38.14 -13.18
CA ILE A 749 24.55 36.73 -13.47
C ILE A 749 25.76 36.57 -14.40
N GLU A 750 25.87 37.42 -15.43
CA GLU A 750 27.03 37.45 -16.34
C GLU A 750 28.33 37.84 -15.58
N ASN A 751 28.28 38.88 -14.74
CA ASN A 751 29.42 39.31 -13.92
C ASN A 751 29.86 38.26 -12.89
N LEU A 752 28.91 37.47 -12.36
CA LEU A 752 29.20 36.33 -11.48
C LEU A 752 29.82 35.13 -12.22
N GLY A 753 29.98 35.21 -13.54
CA GLY A 753 30.61 34.18 -14.36
C GLY A 753 29.72 32.95 -14.59
N TRP A 754 28.40 33.09 -14.50
CA TRP A 754 27.45 32.01 -14.86
C TRP A 754 27.22 31.94 -16.36
N ILE A 755 27.22 33.09 -17.02
CA ILE A 755 27.04 33.24 -18.45
C ILE A 755 28.27 33.97 -18.99
N GLU A 756 28.82 33.52 -20.10
CA GLU A 756 29.94 34.17 -20.77
C GLU A 756 29.63 34.43 -22.25
N GLN A 757 30.40 35.35 -22.82
CA GLN A 757 30.36 35.64 -24.25
C GLN A 757 30.97 34.47 -25.02
N ASN A 758 30.25 33.97 -26.03
CA ASN A 758 30.77 32.89 -26.86
C ASN A 758 31.97 33.38 -27.69
N ARG A 759 33.15 32.82 -27.45
CA ARG A 759 34.41 33.19 -28.13
C ARG A 759 34.32 33.05 -29.66
N ASN A 760 33.56 32.07 -30.15
CA ASN A 760 33.41 31.80 -31.58
C ASN A 760 32.30 32.66 -32.23
N ARG A 761 31.39 33.22 -31.43
CA ARG A 761 30.25 34.02 -31.89
C ARG A 761 30.00 35.15 -30.88
N PRO A 762 30.77 36.27 -30.97
CA PRO A 762 30.79 37.29 -29.92
C PRO A 762 29.42 37.91 -29.59
N ARG A 763 28.44 37.88 -30.50
CA ARG A 763 27.09 38.39 -30.23
C ARG A 763 26.24 37.45 -29.37
N THR A 764 26.67 36.21 -29.19
CA THR A 764 25.91 35.16 -28.52
C THR A 764 26.43 34.87 -27.11
N ARG A 765 25.59 34.22 -26.30
CA ARG A 765 25.87 33.85 -24.93
C ARG A 765 25.86 32.35 -24.73
N VAL A 766 26.74 31.89 -23.86
CA VAL A 766 26.86 30.50 -23.44
C VAL A 766 26.95 30.42 -21.92
N PRO A 767 26.54 29.30 -21.32
CA PRO A 767 26.94 29.01 -19.94
C PRO A 767 28.46 29.00 -19.83
N SER A 768 28.97 29.48 -18.70
CA SER A 768 30.35 29.22 -18.32
C SER A 768 30.58 27.71 -18.18
N ASN A 769 31.73 27.23 -18.64
CA ASN A 769 32.10 25.82 -18.55
C ASN A 769 32.02 25.27 -17.12
N SER A 770 32.34 26.08 -16.10
CA SER A 770 32.29 25.67 -14.69
C SER A 770 30.88 25.64 -14.10
N ARG A 771 29.89 26.21 -14.77
CA ARG A 771 28.49 26.34 -14.30
C ARG A 771 27.47 25.59 -15.15
N THR A 772 27.94 24.87 -16.17
CA THR A 772 27.07 24.18 -17.13
C THR A 772 26.15 23.15 -16.46
N SER A 773 26.70 22.34 -15.54
CA SER A 773 25.92 21.34 -14.79
C SER A 773 24.90 22.02 -13.87
N ASP A 774 25.32 23.04 -13.13
CA ASP A 774 24.49 23.81 -12.18
C ASP A 774 23.29 24.44 -12.90
N ILE A 775 23.53 25.09 -14.05
CA ILE A 775 22.50 25.69 -14.89
C ILE A 775 21.50 24.62 -15.39
N GLY A 776 22.00 23.44 -15.78
CA GLY A 776 21.14 22.33 -16.19
C GLY A 776 20.26 21.79 -15.05
N ILE A 777 20.73 21.83 -13.80
CA ILE A 777 19.90 21.52 -12.62
C ILE A 777 18.78 22.54 -12.48
N ILE A 778 19.10 23.84 -12.47
CA ILE A 778 18.11 24.93 -12.30
C ILE A 778 17.04 24.89 -13.39
N VAL A 779 17.42 24.64 -14.64
CA VAL A 779 16.47 24.56 -15.76
C VAL A 779 15.51 23.39 -15.63
N ARG A 780 15.97 22.24 -15.10
CA ARG A 780 15.13 21.04 -14.90
C ARG A 780 14.25 21.13 -13.66
N THR A 781 14.76 21.68 -12.56
CA THR A 781 14.00 21.81 -11.31
C THR A 781 13.06 23.01 -11.32
N GLY A 782 13.32 24.02 -12.16
CA GLY A 782 12.57 25.28 -12.16
C GLY A 782 12.83 26.17 -10.95
N SER A 783 13.86 25.87 -10.15
CA SER A 783 14.20 26.56 -8.91
C SER A 783 15.72 26.65 -8.72
N VAL A 784 16.18 27.63 -7.95
CA VAL A 784 17.61 27.85 -7.69
C VAL A 784 18.01 27.16 -6.37
N PRO A 785 18.89 26.16 -6.35
CA PRO A 785 19.33 25.52 -5.10
C PRO A 785 19.83 26.52 -4.05
N SER A 786 19.55 26.24 -2.77
CA SER A 786 19.97 27.07 -1.62
C SER A 786 21.49 27.27 -1.56
N ASP A 787 22.24 26.27 -2.02
CA ASP A 787 23.70 26.21 -1.87
C ASP A 787 24.43 27.14 -2.86
N PHE A 788 23.72 27.73 -3.83
CA PHE A 788 24.27 28.69 -4.78
C PHE A 788 24.27 30.12 -4.21
N LEU A 789 24.99 30.30 -3.09
CA LEU A 789 24.93 31.49 -2.23
C LEU A 789 25.13 32.82 -2.97
N HIS A 790 26.08 32.89 -3.90
CA HIS A 790 26.34 34.12 -4.67
C HIS A 790 25.20 34.46 -5.65
N LEU A 791 24.63 33.44 -6.29
CA LEU A 791 23.49 33.62 -7.19
C LEU A 791 22.22 33.97 -6.40
N ARG A 792 22.00 33.31 -5.25
CA ARG A 792 20.89 33.63 -4.34
C ARG A 792 20.94 35.07 -3.84
N ARG A 793 22.10 35.58 -3.45
CA ARG A 793 22.27 37.00 -3.07
C ARG A 793 21.91 37.97 -4.20
N ALA A 794 22.32 37.68 -5.44
CA ALA A 794 21.95 38.50 -6.60
C ALA A 794 20.44 38.47 -6.86
N ILE A 795 19.81 37.30 -6.73
CA ILE A 795 18.36 37.11 -6.85
C ILE A 795 17.63 37.90 -5.77
N GLU A 796 18.05 37.80 -4.52
CA GLU A 796 17.46 38.53 -3.39
C GLU A 796 17.58 40.05 -3.58
N ALA A 797 18.75 40.55 -3.97
CA ALA A 797 18.96 41.96 -4.27
C ALA A 797 18.06 42.44 -5.43
N ALA A 798 17.91 41.64 -6.49
CA ALA A 798 16.99 41.94 -7.58
C ALA A 798 15.51 41.86 -7.14
N GLN A 799 15.17 40.93 -6.24
CA GLN A 799 13.82 40.77 -5.71
C GLN A 799 13.40 41.98 -4.88
N ILE A 800 14.31 42.54 -4.08
CA ILE A 800 14.11 43.79 -3.32
C ILE A 800 13.87 44.95 -4.31
N ARG A 801 14.73 45.10 -5.34
CA ARG A 801 14.54 46.15 -6.37
C ARG A 801 13.18 46.06 -7.08
N ILE A 802 12.70 44.84 -7.33
CA ILE A 802 11.38 44.60 -7.95
C ILE A 802 10.25 44.92 -6.98
N GLN A 803 10.42 44.65 -5.68
CA GLN A 803 9.42 44.94 -4.66
C GLN A 803 9.33 46.43 -4.34
N ASP A 804 10.45 47.15 -4.29
CA ASP A 804 10.49 48.60 -4.03
C ASP A 804 9.85 49.44 -5.17
N ARG A 805 9.65 48.84 -6.34
CA ARG A 805 9.00 49.46 -7.52
C ARG A 805 7.54 49.04 -7.72
N LYS A 806 7.03 48.09 -6.93
CA LYS A 806 5.60 47.73 -6.86
C LYS A 806 4.86 48.72 -5.98
#